data_AF-A0A933ZWI4-F1
#
_entry.id   AF-A0A933ZWI4-F1
#
_cell.length_a   1.000
_cell.length_b   1.000
_cell.length_c   1.000
_cell.angle_alpha   90.00
_cell.angle_beta   90.00
_cell.angle_gamma   90.00
#
_symmetry.space_group_name_H-M   'P 1'
#
loop_
_entity.id
_entity.type
_entity.pdbx_description
1 polymer ?
#
loop_
_entity_poly.entity_id
_entity_poly.type
_entity_poly.pdbx_seq_one_letter_code
_entity_poly.pdbx_strand_id
1 'polypeptide(L)'
;MRETKVICGGANERCCEGRCHAGAECGADDRCFACGGEGMACCSAEPSCSPGAECRADQLCYACGGEGQGCCAGQTCGGALRCDQARCIVPCGDGCAPQERRCSSNGGVDVCGYDASPPCTLWRTELDRCEDGDVCERGTCTPRCPDDCEPSVLPTCVADLPMRCIYNAATSCGELHLAPVSEDDPSCLSPACGPGFCWELPSPQGMGLKAITGWSARDLLLLDEQQDILRRDGDAWSYERLAGTGYPTAIAACDPTLHTAIAVGSGVLWRSQDRWTSEVVPGDENGVYHAVACTAAGVAVAVGEDGLIGVRDAQGFWRRQEANSSASLRGVALGPGGDEAWVAGAQGTLLHCTELTSPAAGGCAVEAAGLTTRDLNAVFSGAAGVWAAGDAGVILERDASGSWRRVAQGTVGSRLLAMKGLDDGTVWCAGEDGTFVRRSSGRWVSDTFAPAQTEFTGIFAADATHLYLVTRTGGIWLNDRGGQPDSATESRWRQIGGRPSSMSLHAISGKSGDDVWTVGEKGAIFHRSQSRWSQIACEATDKDLWAVAEHPRGEEVYVVGDGGLIALVRPEGLVVQGAGVTGVSLRGVASFKREDWVTVAVGEGGTWLERAETSNWRTMLAPTSFDLHGVVGTPQDGAWAVGDHCTLLHRTDVFESIAVEGCSGVALRAVWRGEDGELFLGGDAGWVWHRSADPGVWESHQLPCGSSPVRALVMGNRMRAACDAHGLFERNADGTWSPVQGVVSGSFVRGGWASPEGTTFLVGEGGFVWRLLN
;
A
#
# COMPACT_ATOMS: atom_id res chain seq x y z
N MET A 1 -111.42 -31.19 -1.56
CA MET A 1 -111.62 -31.94 -2.82
C MET A 1 -110.25 -32.47 -3.28
N ARG A 2 -110.18 -33.41 -4.23
CA ARG A 2 -108.89 -33.87 -4.79
C ARG A 2 -108.59 -33.08 -6.06
N GLU A 3 -107.44 -32.43 -6.11
CA GLU A 3 -106.88 -31.88 -7.34
C GLU A 3 -105.80 -32.82 -7.87
N THR A 4 -105.79 -33.06 -9.18
CA THR A 4 -104.79 -33.86 -9.86
C THR A 4 -103.56 -33.01 -10.19
N LYS A 5 -102.39 -33.37 -9.66
CA LYS A 5 -101.13 -32.80 -10.13
C LYS A 5 -100.93 -33.11 -11.62
N VAL A 6 -100.70 -32.06 -12.40
CA VAL A 6 -100.24 -32.13 -13.79
C VAL A 6 -98.71 -32.19 -13.78
N ILE A 7 -98.12 -32.95 -14.70
CA ILE A 7 -96.67 -32.90 -14.98
C ILE A 7 -96.44 -31.83 -16.03
N CYS A 8 -95.44 -30.98 -15.81
CA CYS A 8 -95.08 -29.85 -16.64
C CYS A 8 -93.58 -29.57 -16.54
N GLY A 9 -93.05 -28.77 -17.46
CA GLY A 9 -91.67 -28.28 -17.44
C GLY A 9 -90.64 -29.17 -18.15
N GLY A 10 -90.99 -30.41 -18.52
CA GLY A 10 -90.15 -31.26 -19.37
C GLY A 10 -90.07 -30.76 -20.82
N ALA A 11 -89.04 -31.21 -21.56
CA ALA A 11 -88.86 -30.82 -22.95
C ALA A 11 -90.08 -31.23 -23.82
N ASN A 12 -90.63 -30.28 -24.57
CA ASN A 12 -91.85 -30.39 -25.37
C ASN A 12 -93.15 -30.67 -24.57
N GLU A 13 -93.11 -30.57 -23.24
CA GLU A 13 -94.30 -30.50 -22.38
C GLU A 13 -94.82 -29.05 -22.28
N ARG A 14 -95.93 -28.85 -21.54
CA ARG A 14 -96.38 -27.51 -21.16
C ARG A 14 -95.53 -26.91 -20.05
N CYS A 15 -95.44 -25.59 -20.01
CA CYS A 15 -94.66 -24.86 -19.00
C CYS A 15 -95.30 -24.97 -17.61
N CYS A 16 -94.50 -25.13 -16.56
CA CYS A 16 -94.95 -24.93 -15.19
C CYS A 16 -94.95 -23.42 -14.89
N GLU A 17 -96.13 -22.78 -14.91
CA GLU A 17 -96.29 -21.35 -14.53
C GLU A 17 -95.32 -20.42 -15.32
N GLY A 18 -95.19 -20.66 -16.62
CA GLY A 18 -94.29 -19.93 -17.52
C GLY A 18 -92.81 -20.32 -17.44
N ARG A 19 -92.45 -21.39 -16.72
CA ARG A 19 -91.08 -21.91 -16.59
C ARG A 19 -90.94 -23.36 -17.03
N CYS A 20 -89.72 -23.74 -17.38
CA CYS A 20 -89.32 -25.07 -17.79
C CYS A 20 -88.16 -25.59 -16.91
N HIS A 21 -87.82 -26.87 -17.03
CA HIS A 21 -86.62 -27.42 -16.41
C HIS A 21 -85.35 -26.91 -17.12
N ALA A 22 -84.20 -26.97 -16.42
CA ALA A 22 -82.93 -26.42 -16.91
C ALA A 22 -82.53 -27.00 -18.28
N GLY A 23 -82.08 -26.14 -19.19
CA GLY A 23 -81.81 -26.47 -20.60
C GLY A 23 -83.02 -26.30 -21.54
N ALA A 24 -84.15 -25.78 -21.04
CA ALA A 24 -85.30 -25.42 -21.87
C ALA A 24 -85.95 -24.10 -21.44
N GLU A 25 -86.61 -23.43 -22.39
CA GLU A 25 -87.37 -22.19 -22.17
C GLU A 25 -88.83 -22.32 -22.63
N CYS A 26 -89.71 -21.48 -22.07
CA CYS A 26 -91.12 -21.48 -22.40
C CYS A 26 -91.40 -20.62 -23.64
N GLY A 27 -91.80 -21.24 -24.74
CA GLY A 27 -92.24 -20.56 -25.96
C GLY A 27 -93.62 -19.90 -25.81
N ALA A 28 -93.94 -19.00 -26.73
CA ALA A 28 -95.19 -18.23 -26.73
C ALA A 28 -96.48 -19.07 -26.95
N ASP A 29 -96.34 -20.37 -27.21
CA ASP A 29 -97.41 -21.37 -27.32
C ASP A 29 -97.57 -22.25 -26.06
N ASP A 30 -97.01 -21.82 -24.91
CA ASP A 30 -97.04 -22.51 -23.61
C ASP A 30 -96.28 -23.86 -23.61
N ARG A 31 -95.28 -24.03 -24.49
CA ARG A 31 -94.45 -25.25 -24.57
C ARG A 31 -92.97 -25.01 -24.26
N CYS A 32 -92.32 -26.02 -23.69
CA CYS A 32 -90.89 -25.99 -23.38
C CYS A 32 -90.01 -26.42 -24.57
N PHE A 33 -89.17 -25.53 -25.09
CA PHE A 33 -88.20 -25.82 -26.17
C PHE A 33 -86.78 -25.87 -25.60
N ALA A 34 -85.94 -26.78 -26.13
CA ALA A 34 -84.54 -26.87 -25.72
C ALA A 34 -83.73 -25.67 -26.24
N CYS A 35 -82.94 -25.06 -25.38
CA CYS A 35 -82.08 -23.92 -25.67
C CYS A 35 -80.71 -24.12 -24.99
N GLY A 36 -79.70 -23.34 -25.39
CA GLY A 36 -78.42 -23.31 -24.68
C GLY A 36 -77.41 -24.42 -25.04
N GLY A 37 -77.66 -25.31 -26.00
CA GLY A 37 -76.65 -26.26 -26.48
C GLY A 37 -75.74 -25.67 -27.56
N GLU A 38 -74.55 -26.25 -27.78
CA GLU A 38 -73.64 -25.78 -28.84
C GLU A 38 -74.31 -25.77 -30.22
N GLY A 39 -74.19 -24.64 -30.94
CA GLY A 39 -74.85 -24.41 -32.23
C GLY A 39 -76.35 -24.12 -32.15
N MET A 40 -76.95 -24.07 -30.96
CA MET A 40 -78.36 -23.72 -30.74
C MET A 40 -78.53 -22.31 -30.17
N ALA A 41 -79.76 -21.79 -30.19
CA ALA A 41 -80.08 -20.47 -29.66
C ALA A 41 -79.87 -20.39 -28.14
N CYS A 42 -79.44 -19.21 -27.67
CA CYS A 42 -79.30 -18.93 -26.24
C CYS A 42 -80.66 -18.93 -25.53
N CYS A 43 -80.71 -19.36 -24.27
CA CYS A 43 -81.92 -19.25 -23.46
C CYS A 43 -82.21 -17.78 -23.11
N SER A 44 -83.47 -17.35 -23.22
CA SER A 44 -83.89 -15.93 -23.15
C SER A 44 -84.05 -15.35 -21.74
N ALA A 45 -84.15 -16.18 -20.70
CA ALA A 45 -84.35 -15.73 -19.32
C ALA A 45 -83.16 -14.95 -18.73
N GLU A 46 -81.95 -15.33 -19.16
CA GLU A 46 -80.65 -14.65 -19.03
C GLU A 46 -79.78 -15.32 -20.11
N PRO A 47 -79.02 -14.59 -20.96
CA PRO A 47 -78.40 -15.14 -22.18
C PRO A 47 -77.30 -16.16 -21.84
N SER A 48 -77.74 -17.40 -21.68
CA SER A 48 -77.00 -18.49 -21.06
C SER A 48 -77.05 -19.75 -21.90
N CYS A 49 -76.00 -20.54 -21.75
CA CYS A 49 -75.77 -21.79 -22.45
C CYS A 49 -75.37 -22.88 -21.45
N SER A 50 -75.28 -24.11 -21.93
CA SER A 50 -74.83 -25.27 -21.16
C SER A 50 -73.38 -25.07 -20.67
N PRO A 51 -72.98 -25.63 -19.52
CA PRO A 51 -71.61 -25.51 -19.03
C PRO A 51 -70.58 -25.93 -20.08
N GLY A 52 -69.64 -25.03 -20.41
CA GLY A 52 -68.71 -25.20 -21.53
C GLY A 52 -69.13 -24.52 -22.84
N ALA A 53 -70.19 -23.72 -22.84
CA ALA A 53 -70.57 -22.85 -23.95
C ALA A 53 -70.96 -21.43 -23.47
N GLU A 54 -70.82 -20.44 -24.34
CA GLU A 54 -71.19 -19.04 -24.11
C GLU A 54 -72.15 -18.53 -25.18
N CYS A 55 -73.04 -17.62 -24.79
CA CYS A 55 -73.94 -16.93 -25.72
C CYS A 55 -73.20 -15.77 -26.39
N ARG A 56 -73.19 -15.72 -27.72
CA ARG A 56 -72.58 -14.62 -28.48
C ARG A 56 -73.63 -13.65 -29.04
N ALA A 57 -73.16 -12.53 -29.59
CA ALA A 57 -74.02 -11.41 -30.00
C ALA A 57 -75.04 -11.76 -31.10
N ASP A 58 -74.79 -12.84 -31.85
CA ASP A 58 -75.67 -13.46 -32.85
C ASP A 58 -76.77 -14.36 -32.24
N GLN A 59 -76.87 -14.42 -30.90
CA GLN A 59 -77.83 -15.22 -30.13
C GLN A 59 -77.66 -16.75 -30.29
N LEU A 60 -76.47 -17.20 -30.67
CA LEU A 60 -76.09 -18.62 -30.71
C LEU A 60 -75.06 -18.96 -29.62
N CYS A 61 -75.13 -20.20 -29.15
CA CYS A 61 -74.20 -20.76 -28.16
C CYS A 61 -72.99 -21.41 -28.84
N TYR A 62 -71.78 -21.01 -28.45
CA TYR A 62 -70.51 -21.55 -28.97
C TYR A 62 -69.71 -22.17 -27.83
N ALA A 63 -68.97 -23.26 -28.10
CA ALA A 63 -68.07 -23.84 -27.12
C ALA A 63 -66.99 -22.85 -26.65
N CYS A 64 -66.70 -22.90 -25.35
CA CYS A 64 -65.69 -22.13 -24.65
C CYS A 64 -65.11 -22.97 -23.50
N GLY A 65 -63.99 -22.53 -22.94
CA GLY A 65 -63.46 -23.15 -21.72
C GLY A 65 -62.56 -24.37 -21.92
N GLY A 66 -62.49 -24.94 -23.13
CA GLY A 66 -61.58 -26.04 -23.46
C GLY A 66 -60.14 -25.58 -23.74
N GLU A 67 -59.17 -26.51 -23.71
CA GLU A 67 -57.75 -26.18 -23.88
C GLU A 67 -57.47 -25.49 -25.23
N GLY A 68 -56.79 -24.34 -25.18
CA GLY A 68 -56.49 -23.49 -26.34
C GLY A 68 -57.67 -22.69 -26.89
N GLN A 69 -58.91 -22.95 -26.45
CA GLN A 69 -60.11 -22.18 -26.81
C GLN A 69 -60.20 -20.86 -26.03
N GLY A 70 -61.17 -20.01 -26.41
CA GLY A 70 -61.51 -18.82 -25.64
C GLY A 70 -62.13 -19.16 -24.28
N CYS A 71 -61.87 -18.34 -23.27
CA CYS A 71 -62.51 -18.48 -21.96
C CYS A 71 -64.00 -18.22 -22.02
N CYS A 72 -64.77 -18.91 -21.17
CA CYS A 72 -66.18 -18.61 -20.98
C CYS A 72 -66.38 -17.30 -20.21
N ALA A 73 -67.60 -16.77 -20.28
CA ALA A 73 -68.07 -15.64 -19.48
C ALA A 73 -67.63 -15.73 -18.00
N GLY A 74 -67.18 -14.62 -17.44
CA GLY A 74 -66.55 -14.58 -16.11
C GLY A 74 -65.07 -15.01 -16.06
N GLN A 75 -64.41 -15.18 -17.21
CA GLN A 75 -63.01 -15.64 -17.32
C GLN A 75 -62.80 -17.04 -16.71
N THR A 76 -63.71 -17.96 -17.02
CA THR A 76 -63.70 -19.34 -16.51
C THR A 76 -63.37 -20.38 -17.59
N CYS A 77 -62.86 -21.53 -17.17
CA CYS A 77 -62.45 -22.65 -18.03
C CYS A 77 -62.88 -24.00 -17.43
N GLY A 78 -62.91 -25.04 -18.26
CA GLY A 78 -63.32 -26.39 -17.86
C GLY A 78 -62.21 -27.21 -17.22
N GLY A 79 -62.58 -28.12 -16.31
CA GLY A 79 -61.63 -29.03 -15.66
C GLY A 79 -60.64 -28.30 -14.76
N ALA A 80 -59.34 -28.56 -14.95
CA ALA A 80 -58.26 -27.92 -14.19
C ALA A 80 -57.74 -26.62 -14.83
N LEU A 81 -58.24 -26.21 -16.01
CA LEU A 81 -57.65 -25.16 -16.83
C LEU A 81 -57.81 -23.75 -16.20
N ARG A 82 -56.82 -22.86 -16.43
CA ARG A 82 -56.87 -21.44 -16.05
C ARG A 82 -57.20 -20.58 -17.26
N CYS A 83 -57.98 -19.52 -17.07
CA CYS A 83 -58.11 -18.45 -18.08
C CYS A 83 -56.91 -17.50 -18.01
N ASP A 84 -56.30 -17.21 -19.16
CA ASP A 84 -55.26 -16.19 -19.32
C ASP A 84 -55.35 -15.53 -20.70
N GLN A 85 -55.24 -14.21 -20.76
CA GLN A 85 -55.46 -13.40 -21.98
C GLN A 85 -56.68 -13.84 -22.82
N ALA A 86 -57.79 -14.14 -22.14
CA ALA A 86 -59.03 -14.66 -22.72
C ALA A 86 -58.95 -16.03 -23.44
N ARG A 87 -57.90 -16.84 -23.19
CA ARG A 87 -57.83 -18.27 -23.58
C ARG A 87 -57.62 -19.20 -22.38
N CYS A 88 -58.05 -20.45 -22.53
CA CYS A 88 -57.90 -21.47 -21.49
C CYS A 88 -56.63 -22.28 -21.67
N ILE A 89 -55.80 -22.34 -20.63
CA ILE A 89 -54.49 -22.98 -20.61
C ILE A 89 -54.36 -23.98 -19.45
N VAL A 90 -53.51 -24.99 -19.62
CA VAL A 90 -53.19 -25.96 -18.57
C VAL A 90 -52.37 -25.26 -17.47
N PRO A 91 -52.69 -25.41 -16.17
CA PRO A 91 -51.79 -25.00 -15.11
C PRO A 91 -50.60 -25.97 -15.07
N CYS A 92 -49.40 -25.41 -15.06
CA CYS A 92 -48.20 -26.17 -14.74
C CYS A 92 -48.32 -26.78 -13.33
N GLY A 93 -47.68 -27.93 -13.10
CA GLY A 93 -47.49 -28.47 -11.75
C GLY A 93 -46.46 -27.64 -10.96
N ASP A 94 -45.79 -28.28 -10.00
CA ASP A 94 -44.71 -27.65 -9.21
C ASP A 94 -43.46 -27.36 -10.08
N GLY A 95 -43.56 -26.31 -10.90
CA GLY A 95 -42.53 -25.84 -11.81
C GLY A 95 -41.54 -24.87 -11.16
N CYS A 96 -40.35 -24.80 -11.74
CA CYS A 96 -39.27 -23.90 -11.34
C CYS A 96 -39.47 -22.47 -11.87
N ALA A 97 -38.67 -21.51 -11.39
CA ALA A 97 -38.68 -20.14 -11.92
C ALA A 97 -37.88 -20.04 -13.24
N PRO A 98 -38.27 -19.17 -14.19
CA PRO A 98 -37.50 -18.96 -15.42
C PRO A 98 -36.09 -18.45 -15.11
N GLN A 99 -35.06 -19.00 -15.78
CA GLN A 99 -33.64 -18.73 -15.53
C GLN A 99 -33.12 -19.15 -14.14
N GLU A 100 -33.91 -19.88 -13.34
CA GLU A 100 -33.39 -20.56 -12.16
C GLU A 100 -32.33 -21.59 -12.59
N ARG A 101 -31.19 -21.62 -11.89
CA ARG A 101 -30.11 -22.58 -12.15
C ARG A 101 -29.97 -23.53 -10.96
N ARG A 102 -29.66 -24.80 -11.23
CA ARG A 102 -29.34 -25.81 -10.20
C ARG A 102 -28.21 -26.70 -10.71
N CYS A 103 -27.70 -27.56 -9.85
CA CYS A 103 -26.69 -28.53 -10.26
C CYS A 103 -27.32 -29.78 -10.89
N SER A 104 -26.80 -30.18 -12.05
CA SER A 104 -27.13 -31.43 -12.74
C SER A 104 -26.69 -32.62 -11.89
N SER A 105 -27.42 -33.74 -12.00
CA SER A 105 -27.07 -35.01 -11.33
C SER A 105 -25.68 -35.56 -11.71
N ASN A 106 -25.09 -35.08 -12.81
CA ASN A 106 -23.76 -35.49 -13.26
C ASN A 106 -22.63 -34.59 -12.74
N GLY A 107 -22.94 -33.42 -12.16
CA GLY A 107 -21.96 -32.45 -11.62
C GLY A 107 -21.83 -31.14 -12.41
N GLY A 108 -22.71 -30.87 -13.37
CA GLY A 108 -22.76 -29.60 -14.13
C GLY A 108 -23.96 -28.73 -13.76
N VAL A 109 -24.50 -27.98 -14.72
CA VAL A 109 -25.57 -26.98 -14.54
C VAL A 109 -26.83 -27.35 -15.33
N ASP A 110 -27.95 -27.43 -14.62
CA ASP A 110 -29.31 -27.43 -15.17
C ASP A 110 -29.89 -26.01 -15.08
N VAL A 111 -30.61 -25.56 -16.10
CA VAL A 111 -31.36 -24.30 -16.09
C VAL A 111 -32.83 -24.51 -16.43
N CYS A 112 -33.68 -23.79 -15.71
CA CYS A 112 -35.12 -23.80 -15.90
C CYS A 112 -35.54 -22.79 -16.99
N GLY A 113 -36.31 -23.26 -17.98
CA GLY A 113 -36.78 -22.41 -19.07
C GLY A 113 -38.13 -22.82 -19.63
N TYR A 114 -38.77 -21.90 -20.34
CA TYR A 114 -40.01 -22.16 -21.07
C TYR A 114 -39.77 -23.04 -22.29
N ASP A 115 -40.70 -23.95 -22.58
CA ASP A 115 -40.81 -24.57 -23.91
C ASP A 115 -41.93 -23.95 -24.75
N ALA A 116 -41.92 -24.22 -26.06
CA ALA A 116 -42.71 -23.48 -27.04
C ALA A 116 -44.21 -23.86 -27.08
N SER A 117 -44.96 -23.44 -26.04
CA SER A 117 -46.42 -23.48 -25.88
C SER A 117 -47.02 -24.86 -25.49
N PRO A 118 -47.76 -24.96 -24.36
CA PRO A 118 -48.05 -23.93 -23.36
C PRO A 118 -46.81 -23.51 -22.54
N PRO A 119 -46.80 -22.32 -21.93
CA PRO A 119 -45.61 -21.76 -21.28
C PRO A 119 -45.40 -22.33 -19.86
N CYS A 120 -44.98 -23.59 -19.77
CA CYS A 120 -44.51 -24.18 -18.52
C CYS A 120 -42.99 -24.18 -18.41
N THR A 121 -42.51 -23.95 -17.19
CA THR A 121 -41.10 -23.89 -16.82
C THR A 121 -40.57 -25.28 -16.49
N LEU A 122 -39.54 -25.72 -17.24
CA LEU A 122 -38.94 -27.04 -17.11
C LEU A 122 -37.41 -26.94 -17.04
N TRP A 123 -36.82 -27.77 -16.18
CA TRP A 123 -35.37 -27.95 -16.09
C TRP A 123 -34.81 -28.64 -17.33
N ARG A 124 -33.77 -28.06 -17.94
CA ARG A 124 -32.96 -28.66 -19.01
C ARG A 124 -31.48 -28.51 -18.65
N THR A 125 -30.69 -29.55 -18.90
CA THR A 125 -29.24 -29.52 -18.67
C THR A 125 -28.58 -28.59 -19.69
N GLU A 126 -27.90 -27.55 -19.21
CA GLU A 126 -27.11 -26.61 -20.02
C GLU A 126 -25.65 -27.07 -20.10
N LEU A 127 -25.13 -27.61 -18.99
CA LEU A 127 -23.78 -28.13 -18.85
C LEU A 127 -23.84 -29.46 -18.11
N ASP A 128 -23.30 -30.55 -18.69
CA ASP A 128 -23.43 -31.89 -18.08
C ASP A 128 -22.48 -32.08 -16.87
N ARG A 129 -21.28 -31.49 -16.96
CA ARG A 129 -20.30 -31.39 -15.86
C ARG A 129 -19.57 -30.05 -15.86
N CYS A 130 -19.23 -29.58 -14.67
CA CYS A 130 -18.18 -28.58 -14.49
C CYS A 130 -16.80 -29.14 -14.88
N GLU A 131 -15.84 -28.26 -15.13
CA GLU A 131 -14.46 -28.65 -15.48
C GLU A 131 -13.69 -29.19 -14.26
N ASP A 132 -12.58 -29.89 -14.48
CA ASP A 132 -11.88 -30.68 -13.46
C ASP A 132 -11.30 -29.80 -12.33
N GLY A 133 -12.03 -29.73 -11.20
CA GLY A 133 -11.67 -28.99 -9.99
C GLY A 133 -12.85 -28.27 -9.35
N ASP A 134 -13.84 -27.89 -10.17
CA ASP A 134 -15.01 -27.16 -9.72
C ASP A 134 -16.11 -28.07 -9.15
N VAL A 135 -16.74 -27.62 -8.07
CA VAL A 135 -17.99 -28.18 -7.58
C VAL A 135 -19.12 -27.30 -8.09
N CYS A 136 -20.13 -27.86 -8.77
CA CYS A 136 -21.34 -27.08 -9.00
C CYS A 136 -22.02 -26.78 -7.67
N GLU A 137 -22.29 -25.50 -7.41
CA GLU A 137 -23.12 -25.05 -6.30
C GLU A 137 -24.11 -23.99 -6.77
N ARG A 138 -25.38 -24.14 -6.38
CA ARG A 138 -26.50 -23.25 -6.79
C ARG A 138 -26.63 -23.04 -8.31
N GLY A 139 -26.17 -24.01 -9.11
CA GLY A 139 -26.22 -23.93 -10.57
C GLY A 139 -25.12 -23.08 -11.22
N THR A 140 -24.00 -22.91 -10.53
CA THR A 140 -22.76 -22.34 -11.08
C THR A 140 -21.60 -23.27 -10.71
N CYS A 141 -20.64 -23.46 -11.61
CA CYS A 141 -19.39 -24.14 -11.28
C CYS A 141 -18.54 -23.24 -10.39
N THR A 142 -18.11 -23.76 -9.24
CA THR A 142 -17.34 -23.00 -8.24
C THR A 142 -16.29 -23.89 -7.58
N PRO A 143 -14.99 -23.55 -7.62
CA PRO A 143 -13.99 -24.17 -6.77
C PRO A 143 -14.19 -23.60 -5.35
N ARG A 144 -14.52 -24.43 -4.35
CA ARG A 144 -15.05 -23.89 -3.08
C ARG A 144 -14.24 -24.15 -1.82
N CYS A 145 -14.01 -23.04 -1.12
CA CYS A 145 -13.51 -22.95 0.25
C CYS A 145 -14.17 -21.76 1.00
N PRO A 146 -14.13 -21.69 2.35
CA PRO A 146 -15.02 -20.80 3.12
C PRO A 146 -14.48 -19.44 3.56
N ASP A 147 -13.16 -19.23 3.62
CA ASP A 147 -12.59 -17.89 3.89
C ASP A 147 -12.32 -17.21 2.55
N ASP A 148 -12.91 -16.01 2.33
CA ASP A 148 -12.70 -15.19 1.13
C ASP A 148 -11.30 -14.49 1.13
N CYS A 149 -10.26 -15.16 1.63
CA CYS A 149 -8.87 -14.89 1.26
C CYS A 149 -8.39 -15.96 0.27
N GLU A 150 -8.37 -15.60 -1.01
CA GLU A 150 -7.65 -16.40 -2.00
C GLU A 150 -6.15 -16.44 -1.61
N PRO A 151 -5.41 -17.54 -1.81
CA PRO A 151 -3.96 -17.56 -1.58
C PRO A 151 -3.17 -16.55 -2.45
N SER A 152 -3.83 -15.99 -3.47
CA SER A 152 -3.38 -14.89 -4.34
C SER A 152 -3.69 -13.49 -3.79
N VAL A 153 -4.57 -13.38 -2.80
CA VAL A 153 -4.79 -12.12 -2.05
C VAL A 153 -3.67 -11.97 -1.04
N LEU A 154 -3.13 -10.75 -0.98
CA LEU A 154 -1.94 -10.43 -0.19
C LEU A 154 -2.12 -10.63 1.32
N PRO A 155 -1.01 -10.65 2.06
CA PRO A 155 -0.93 -10.05 3.39
C PRO A 155 -1.51 -8.61 3.37
N THR A 156 -2.82 -8.48 3.62
CA THR A 156 -3.43 -7.18 3.85
C THR A 156 -2.86 -6.60 5.12
N CYS A 157 -2.33 -5.39 5.01
CA CYS A 157 -1.96 -4.61 6.17
C CYS A 157 -3.24 -4.10 6.89
N VAL A 158 -3.33 -4.17 8.22
CA VAL A 158 -4.41 -3.66 9.10
C VAL A 158 -3.97 -2.90 10.43
N ALA A 159 -2.90 -2.06 10.49
CA ALA A 159 -2.15 -1.29 11.58
C ALA A 159 -0.62 -1.48 12.14
N ASP A 160 0.35 -1.96 11.33
CA ASP A 160 1.83 -2.23 11.38
C ASP A 160 2.47 -3.39 12.17
N LEU A 161 1.91 -4.58 11.92
CA LEU A 161 2.50 -5.92 11.99
C LEU A 161 2.18 -6.60 10.62
N PRO A 162 2.13 -7.94 10.50
CA PRO A 162 1.48 -8.63 9.36
C PRO A 162 0.37 -9.64 9.73
N MET A 163 -0.62 -9.79 8.84
CA MET A 163 -1.56 -10.95 8.78
C MET A 163 -1.21 -11.84 7.58
N ARG A 164 -1.56 -13.14 7.59
CA ARG A 164 -1.47 -13.99 6.39
C ARG A 164 -2.58 -15.04 6.31
N CYS A 165 -3.04 -15.32 5.10
CA CYS A 165 -3.85 -16.50 4.79
C CYS A 165 -2.91 -17.73 4.71
N ILE A 166 -3.20 -18.82 5.44
CA ILE A 166 -2.46 -20.10 5.38
C ILE A 166 -3.38 -21.17 4.81
N TYR A 167 -2.89 -22.00 3.89
CA TYR A 167 -3.64 -23.14 3.40
C TYR A 167 -3.69 -24.28 4.42
N ASN A 168 -4.86 -24.54 5.00
CA ASN A 168 -5.13 -25.67 5.87
C ASN A 168 -5.46 -26.93 5.04
N ALA A 169 -4.50 -27.84 4.98
CA ALA A 169 -4.59 -29.11 4.23
C ALA A 169 -5.61 -30.12 4.80
N ALA A 170 -6.25 -29.85 5.95
CA ALA A 170 -7.33 -30.68 6.49
C ALA A 170 -8.74 -30.20 6.06
N THR A 171 -8.89 -28.91 5.73
CA THR A 171 -10.12 -28.32 5.16
C THR A 171 -10.03 -28.13 3.65
N SER A 172 -8.81 -28.14 3.08
CA SER A 172 -8.46 -27.85 1.69
C SER A 172 -8.47 -26.36 1.31
N CYS A 173 -8.36 -25.47 2.30
CA CYS A 173 -8.79 -24.07 2.19
C CYS A 173 -7.83 -23.07 2.84
N GLY A 174 -7.95 -21.78 2.49
CA GLY A 174 -7.29 -20.70 3.23
C GLY A 174 -7.91 -20.49 4.62
N GLU A 175 -7.08 -20.12 5.60
CA GLU A 175 -7.46 -19.72 6.97
C GLU A 175 -6.55 -18.56 7.42
N LEU A 176 -7.11 -17.48 8.00
CA LEU A 176 -6.33 -16.30 8.41
C LEU A 176 -5.58 -16.49 9.74
N HIS A 177 -4.29 -16.18 9.76
CA HIS A 177 -3.42 -16.25 10.94
C HIS A 177 -2.72 -14.92 11.26
N LEU A 178 -2.73 -14.56 12.55
CA LEU A 178 -1.80 -13.60 13.15
C LEU A 178 -0.35 -14.03 12.93
N ALA A 179 0.48 -13.15 12.36
CA ALA A 179 1.90 -13.22 12.66
C ALA A 179 2.12 -12.68 14.10
N PRO A 180 2.96 -13.33 14.92
CA PRO A 180 2.73 -13.37 16.36
C PRO A 180 3.32 -12.17 17.14
N VAL A 181 2.58 -11.06 17.18
CA VAL A 181 2.80 -9.90 18.07
C VAL A 181 1.45 -9.43 18.68
N SER A 182 1.47 -8.67 19.77
CA SER A 182 0.33 -8.46 20.69
C SER A 182 -0.83 -7.58 20.18
N GLU A 183 -1.91 -8.25 19.75
CA GLU A 183 -3.35 -7.94 19.88
C GLU A 183 -3.97 -6.60 19.42
N ASP A 184 -3.22 -5.57 18.99
CA ASP A 184 -3.81 -4.42 18.26
C ASP A 184 -3.09 -4.14 16.93
N ASP A 185 -3.73 -4.60 15.83
CA ASP A 185 -3.87 -3.93 14.52
C ASP A 185 -2.54 -3.84 13.61
N PRO A 186 -2.47 -4.39 12.35
CA PRO A 186 -1.22 -4.45 11.46
C PRO A 186 -0.98 -4.03 9.87
N SER A 187 -0.71 -2.93 9.03
CA SER A 187 -0.80 -1.41 8.55
C SER A 187 -0.39 0.08 8.98
N CYS A 188 -0.14 0.57 10.19
CA CYS A 188 -0.28 2.01 10.53
C CYS A 188 0.59 2.43 11.72
N LEU A 189 1.91 2.39 11.54
CA LEU A 189 2.80 3.28 12.26
C LEU A 189 2.33 4.71 12.02
N SER A 190 2.19 5.48 13.11
CA SER A 190 1.81 6.89 13.00
C SER A 190 2.76 7.59 12.03
N PRO A 191 2.26 8.43 11.10
CA PRO A 191 3.10 9.03 10.08
C PRO A 191 4.19 9.87 10.74
N ALA A 192 5.45 9.64 10.37
CA ALA A 192 6.58 10.31 11.00
C ALA A 192 6.65 11.75 10.50
N CYS A 193 6.08 12.66 11.28
CA CYS A 193 5.98 14.06 10.90
C CYS A 193 7.18 14.88 11.38
N GLY A 194 7.69 15.71 10.48
CA GLY A 194 8.60 16.81 10.75
C GLY A 194 7.93 18.16 10.47
N PRO A 195 8.68 19.27 10.57
CA PRO A 195 8.13 20.60 10.32
C PRO A 195 7.73 20.78 8.84
N GLY A 196 6.42 20.70 8.55
CA GLY A 196 5.84 20.91 7.21
C GLY A 196 5.64 19.64 6.36
N PHE A 197 6.00 18.46 6.85
CA PHE A 197 5.90 17.20 6.09
C PHE A 197 5.66 15.99 7.01
N CYS A 198 5.09 14.94 6.46
CA CYS A 198 4.93 13.64 7.10
C CYS A 198 5.33 12.50 6.15
N TRP A 199 6.14 11.56 6.63
CA TRP A 199 6.32 10.26 5.99
C TRP A 199 5.12 9.38 6.32
N GLU A 200 4.33 9.00 5.31
CA GLU A 200 3.15 8.14 5.51
C GLU A 200 3.39 6.68 5.10
N LEU A 201 4.36 6.45 4.20
CA LEU A 201 4.78 5.12 3.79
C LEU A 201 6.26 5.20 3.34
N PRO A 202 7.10 4.22 3.65
CA PRO A 202 7.06 3.48 4.90
C PRO A 202 7.40 4.40 6.07
N SER A 203 6.55 4.44 7.09
CA SER A 203 6.90 5.07 8.36
C SER A 203 7.89 4.19 9.15
N PRO A 204 8.74 4.78 10.00
CA PRO A 204 9.03 6.21 10.06
C PRO A 204 10.06 6.68 9.02
N GLN A 205 10.72 5.79 8.25
CA GLN A 205 11.86 6.17 7.41
C GLN A 205 11.96 5.41 6.08
N GLY A 206 12.26 6.15 5.01
CA GLY A 206 12.80 5.62 3.75
C GLY A 206 14.32 5.77 3.60
N MET A 207 15.06 6.13 4.65
CA MET A 207 16.50 6.43 4.61
C MET A 207 17.34 5.43 5.42
N GLY A 208 18.65 5.35 5.16
CA GLY A 208 19.56 4.47 5.89
C GLY A 208 19.75 4.89 7.34
N LEU A 209 19.82 3.92 8.26
CA LEU A 209 20.03 4.18 9.69
C LEU A 209 21.49 4.03 10.10
N LYS A 210 22.00 4.93 10.94
CA LYS A 210 23.34 4.85 11.56
C LYS A 210 23.32 4.25 12.96
N ALA A 211 22.41 4.68 13.82
CA ALA A 211 22.41 4.29 15.23
C ALA A 211 21.00 4.23 15.85
N ILE A 212 20.91 3.47 16.94
CA ILE A 212 19.70 3.29 17.75
C ILE A 212 20.06 3.27 19.24
N THR A 213 19.25 3.94 20.03
CA THR A 213 19.26 3.90 21.50
C THR A 213 17.83 4.08 22.02
N GLY A 214 17.60 3.97 23.33
CA GLY A 214 16.30 4.27 23.92
C GLY A 214 16.32 4.27 25.44
N TRP A 215 15.21 4.68 26.02
CA TRP A 215 14.98 4.68 27.47
C TRP A 215 14.11 3.51 27.92
N SER A 216 13.34 2.91 27.01
CA SER A 216 12.50 1.75 27.27
C SER A 216 12.27 0.92 26.01
N ALA A 217 11.48 -0.15 26.11
CA ALA A 217 11.06 -0.94 24.97
C ALA A 217 10.16 -0.18 23.96
N ARG A 218 9.59 0.99 24.31
CA ARG A 218 8.74 1.80 23.40
C ARG A 218 9.11 3.28 23.32
N ASP A 219 10.13 3.75 24.03
CA ASP A 219 10.68 5.10 23.87
C ASP A 219 12.13 5.02 23.39
N LEU A 220 12.34 5.37 22.11
CA LEU A 220 13.56 5.11 21.34
C LEU A 220 14.02 6.39 20.63
N LEU A 221 15.33 6.53 20.44
CA LEU A 221 15.92 7.50 19.52
C LEU A 221 16.68 6.78 18.41
N LEU A 222 16.43 7.21 17.18
CA LEU A 222 17.12 6.80 15.96
C LEU A 222 17.92 7.96 15.39
N LEU A 223 19.04 7.63 14.75
CA LEU A 223 19.88 8.55 13.99
C LEU A 223 20.10 7.99 12.59
N ASP A 224 19.80 8.77 11.56
CA ASP A 224 19.88 8.36 10.16
C ASP A 224 21.17 8.80 9.43
N GLU A 225 21.29 8.43 8.16
CA GLU A 225 22.42 8.82 7.32
C GLU A 225 22.47 10.33 7.03
N GLN A 226 21.34 11.03 7.12
CA GLN A 226 21.18 12.48 6.91
C GLN A 226 21.48 13.28 8.18
N GLN A 227 21.65 12.59 9.32
CA GLN A 227 22.02 13.13 10.62
C GLN A 227 20.84 13.80 11.36
N ASP A 228 19.62 13.49 10.93
CA ASP A 228 18.40 13.82 11.66
C ASP A 228 18.16 12.82 12.81
N ILE A 229 17.54 13.30 13.89
CA ILE A 229 17.16 12.48 15.04
C ILE A 229 15.65 12.26 15.00
N LEU A 230 15.24 11.00 15.14
CA LEU A 230 13.85 10.57 15.12
C LEU A 230 13.53 9.85 16.44
N ARG A 231 12.48 10.28 17.14
CA ARG A 231 11.97 9.64 18.36
C ARG A 231 10.79 8.74 18.07
N ARG A 232 10.75 7.56 18.71
CA ARG A 232 9.54 6.78 18.95
C ARG A 232 9.02 7.10 20.35
N ASP A 233 7.74 7.36 20.49
CA ASP A 233 7.04 7.40 21.79
C ASP A 233 5.80 6.50 21.70
N GLY A 234 5.81 5.40 22.45
CA GLY A 234 4.84 4.32 22.30
C GLY A 234 5.00 3.63 20.93
N ASP A 235 4.10 3.96 20.01
CA ASP A 235 4.10 3.52 18.61
C ASP A 235 3.91 4.71 17.64
N ALA A 236 4.02 5.93 18.18
CA ALA A 236 4.11 7.16 17.39
C ALA A 236 5.57 7.51 17.09
N TRP A 237 5.82 8.15 15.94
CA TRP A 237 7.15 8.55 15.51
C TRP A 237 7.18 10.04 15.16
N SER A 238 8.25 10.74 15.50
CA SER A 238 8.40 12.18 15.23
C SER A 238 9.86 12.62 15.12
N TYR A 239 10.14 13.62 14.27
CA TYR A 239 11.48 14.19 14.10
C TYR A 239 11.80 15.21 15.21
N GLU A 240 12.94 15.04 15.88
CA GLU A 240 13.41 15.98 16.90
C GLU A 240 14.31 17.05 16.27
N ARG A 241 13.84 18.30 16.26
CA ARG A 241 14.60 19.42 15.68
C ARG A 241 15.90 19.66 16.46
N LEU A 242 17.03 19.48 15.78
CA LEU A 242 18.33 19.96 16.23
C LEU A 242 18.38 21.49 16.20
N ALA A 243 18.97 22.10 17.24
CA ALA A 243 19.09 23.55 17.37
C ALA A 243 20.56 23.99 17.41
N GLY A 244 21.21 24.01 16.24
CA GLY A 244 22.59 24.51 16.09
C GLY A 244 23.32 23.86 14.92
N THR A 245 24.63 24.13 14.83
CA THR A 245 25.55 23.46 13.92
C THR A 245 26.20 22.28 14.64
N GLY A 246 25.60 21.10 14.52
CA GLY A 246 26.15 19.84 15.01
C GLY A 246 25.60 18.70 14.17
N TYR A 247 26.50 17.96 13.52
CA TYR A 247 26.17 16.91 12.56
C TYR A 247 26.42 15.53 13.21
N PRO A 248 25.42 14.92 13.90
CA PRO A 248 25.65 13.71 14.67
C PRO A 248 26.00 12.48 13.82
N THR A 249 26.82 11.62 14.43
CA THR A 249 27.29 10.32 13.93
C THR A 249 26.94 9.18 14.90
N ALA A 250 26.85 9.48 16.19
CA ALA A 250 26.41 8.55 17.24
C ALA A 250 25.52 9.23 18.29
N ILE A 251 24.77 8.40 19.03
CA ILE A 251 23.77 8.84 20.00
C ILE A 251 23.64 7.83 21.17
N ALA A 252 23.43 8.33 22.39
CA ALA A 252 23.21 7.53 23.58
C ALA A 252 22.10 8.14 24.45
N ALA A 253 21.20 7.28 24.94
CA ALA A 253 20.20 7.62 25.95
C ALA A 253 20.80 7.49 27.35
N CYS A 254 20.49 8.44 28.25
CA CYS A 254 21.17 8.61 29.54
C CYS A 254 20.25 8.34 30.74
N ASP A 255 19.28 9.23 31.02
CA ASP A 255 18.30 9.07 32.12
C ASP A 255 16.89 8.76 31.57
N PRO A 256 16.29 7.60 31.89
CA PRO A 256 14.96 7.21 31.43
C PRO A 256 13.80 7.87 32.20
N THR A 257 14.07 8.57 33.30
CA THR A 257 13.07 9.35 34.05
C THR A 257 13.01 10.80 33.57
N LEU A 258 14.15 11.35 33.11
CA LEU A 258 14.27 12.71 32.58
C LEU A 258 14.30 12.76 31.04
N HIS A 259 14.29 11.60 30.37
CA HIS A 259 14.44 11.43 28.92
C HIS A 259 15.63 12.22 28.34
N THR A 260 16.78 12.13 29.02
CA THR A 260 18.02 12.80 28.59
C THR A 260 18.84 11.91 27.68
N ALA A 261 19.56 12.52 26.74
CA ALA A 261 20.40 11.85 25.75
C ALA A 261 21.57 12.75 25.35
N ILE A 262 22.62 12.16 24.77
CA ILE A 262 23.69 12.90 24.10
C ILE A 262 23.82 12.37 22.67
N ALA A 263 23.95 13.27 21.71
CA ALA A 263 24.35 12.97 20.35
C ALA A 263 25.69 13.67 20.06
N VAL A 264 26.60 12.98 19.36
CA VAL A 264 27.94 13.49 19.06
C VAL A 264 28.26 13.30 17.59
N GLY A 265 29.14 14.14 17.05
CA GLY A 265 29.60 14.11 15.67
C GLY A 265 30.59 15.24 15.46
N SER A 266 30.26 16.24 14.62
CA SER A 266 31.04 17.49 14.48
C SER A 266 30.90 18.44 15.69
N GLY A 267 30.96 17.92 16.91
CA GLY A 267 30.57 18.59 18.15
C GLY A 267 29.64 17.73 19.02
N VAL A 268 29.07 18.33 20.08
CA VAL A 268 28.24 17.65 21.08
C VAL A 268 26.87 18.32 21.23
N LEU A 269 25.81 17.51 21.29
CA LEU A 269 24.43 17.93 21.52
C LEU A 269 23.86 17.21 22.74
N TRP A 270 23.33 17.95 23.70
CA TRP A 270 22.63 17.43 24.89
C TRP A 270 21.11 17.57 24.73
N ARG A 271 20.37 16.50 25.06
CA ARG A 271 18.90 16.50 25.12
C ARG A 271 18.44 16.64 26.55
N SER A 272 17.60 17.64 26.81
CA SER A 272 16.86 17.80 28.07
C SER A 272 15.58 18.57 27.85
N GLN A 273 14.52 18.26 28.59
CA GLN A 273 13.18 18.88 28.46
C GLN A 273 12.68 18.88 27.00
N ASP A 274 12.87 17.73 26.32
CA ASP A 274 12.52 17.49 24.91
C ASP A 274 13.12 18.50 23.92
N ARG A 275 14.33 19.00 24.22
CA ARG A 275 15.09 19.92 23.36
C ARG A 275 16.56 19.54 23.29
N TRP A 276 17.12 19.67 22.09
CA TRP A 276 18.56 19.55 21.84
C TRP A 276 19.23 20.92 21.97
N THR A 277 20.36 20.96 22.69
CA THR A 277 21.22 22.15 22.85
C THR A 277 22.67 21.79 22.65
N SER A 278 23.45 22.62 21.95
CA SER A 278 24.89 22.39 21.79
C SER A 278 25.65 22.58 23.09
N GLU A 279 26.50 21.61 23.42
CA GLU A 279 27.52 21.70 24.46
C GLU A 279 28.91 21.76 23.81
N VAL A 280 29.90 22.30 24.53
CA VAL A 280 31.25 22.53 24.00
C VAL A 280 32.26 21.79 24.87
N VAL A 281 33.17 21.04 24.24
CA VAL A 281 34.34 20.46 24.90
C VAL A 281 35.47 21.49 24.88
N PRO A 282 35.94 22.02 26.02
CA PRO A 282 36.92 23.12 26.03
C PRO A 282 38.28 22.69 25.44
N GLY A 283 38.80 23.50 24.52
CA GLY A 283 40.05 23.20 23.79
C GLY A 283 39.87 22.25 22.60
N ASP A 284 38.62 22.01 22.18
CA ASP A 284 38.26 21.14 21.07
C ASP A 284 36.99 21.66 20.36
N GLU A 285 36.98 22.93 19.92
CA GLU A 285 35.77 23.53 19.30
C GLU A 285 35.42 22.96 17.91
N ASN A 286 36.22 22.04 17.36
CA ASN A 286 36.04 21.44 16.03
C ASN A 286 36.17 19.90 16.04
N GLY A 287 36.04 19.27 17.21
CA GLY A 287 36.21 17.82 17.37
C GLY A 287 35.24 16.99 16.53
N VAL A 288 35.76 15.90 15.94
CA VAL A 288 34.98 14.89 15.22
C VAL A 288 34.89 13.64 16.08
N TYR A 289 33.72 13.44 16.67
CA TYR A 289 33.38 12.34 17.55
C TYR A 289 32.69 11.21 16.77
N HIS A 290 32.94 9.96 17.17
CA HIS A 290 32.42 8.74 16.55
C HIS A 290 31.53 7.91 17.47
N ALA A 291 31.70 8.01 18.80
CA ALA A 291 30.85 7.32 19.76
C ALA A 291 30.71 8.08 21.08
N VAL A 292 29.61 7.82 21.79
CA VAL A 292 29.32 8.37 23.11
C VAL A 292 28.64 7.32 23.99
N ALA A 293 28.94 7.36 25.29
CA ALA A 293 28.23 6.62 26.32
C ALA A 293 27.93 7.56 27.51
N CYS A 294 26.80 7.36 28.19
CA CYS A 294 26.39 8.18 29.33
C CYS A 294 25.67 7.37 30.41
N THR A 295 25.55 7.96 31.59
CA THR A 295 24.76 7.46 32.73
C THR A 295 23.53 8.32 32.98
N ALA A 296 22.54 7.80 33.71
CA ALA A 296 21.42 8.60 34.22
C ALA A 296 21.87 9.81 35.08
N ALA A 297 23.03 9.72 35.74
CA ALA A 297 23.62 10.82 36.50
C ALA A 297 24.20 11.95 35.63
N GLY A 298 24.10 11.88 34.30
CA GLY A 298 24.60 12.90 33.37
C GLY A 298 26.11 12.84 33.09
N VAL A 299 26.85 11.98 33.79
CA VAL A 299 28.25 11.65 33.47
C VAL A 299 28.31 10.95 32.12
N ALA A 300 29.22 11.37 31.25
CA ALA A 300 29.36 10.82 29.90
C ALA A 300 30.81 10.82 29.40
N VAL A 301 31.10 9.97 28.42
CA VAL A 301 32.37 9.95 27.67
C VAL A 301 32.04 9.93 26.18
N ALA A 302 32.65 10.83 25.43
CA ALA A 302 32.59 10.89 23.97
C ALA A 302 34.01 10.69 23.40
N VAL A 303 34.13 9.94 22.30
CA VAL A 303 35.43 9.56 21.70
C VAL A 303 35.42 9.79 20.19
N GLY A 304 36.59 10.09 19.60
CA GLY A 304 36.67 10.55 18.21
C GLY A 304 38.04 10.43 17.53
N GLU A 305 38.25 11.22 16.48
CA GLU A 305 39.48 11.26 15.68
C GLU A 305 40.72 11.63 16.49
N ASP A 306 41.91 11.28 15.97
CA ASP A 306 43.23 11.65 16.51
C ASP A 306 43.45 11.36 18.01
N GLY A 307 42.72 10.40 18.60
CA GLY A 307 42.81 10.04 20.02
C GLY A 307 41.92 10.88 20.95
N LEU A 308 40.98 11.66 20.39
CA LEU A 308 40.11 12.58 21.12
C LEU A 308 39.19 11.84 22.11
N ILE A 309 39.24 12.26 23.38
CA ILE A 309 38.32 11.85 24.44
C ILE A 309 37.79 13.11 25.15
N GLY A 310 36.47 13.28 25.17
CA GLY A 310 35.76 14.22 26.03
C GLY A 310 35.10 13.50 27.19
N VAL A 311 35.17 14.05 28.40
CA VAL A 311 34.48 13.54 29.59
C VAL A 311 33.57 14.63 30.16
N ARG A 312 32.29 14.30 30.36
CA ARG A 312 31.26 15.15 30.97
C ARG A 312 31.04 14.74 32.42
N ASP A 313 31.00 15.70 33.34
CA ASP A 313 30.59 15.44 34.73
C ASP A 313 29.07 15.47 34.93
N ALA A 314 28.62 15.14 36.14
CA ALA A 314 27.19 15.14 36.51
C ALA A 314 26.57 16.54 36.56
N GLN A 315 27.38 17.59 36.54
CA GLN A 315 26.98 19.00 36.53
C GLN A 315 26.86 19.55 35.11
N GLY A 316 27.33 18.81 34.10
CA GLY A 316 27.27 19.14 32.69
C GLY A 316 28.53 19.82 32.13
N PHE A 317 29.64 19.86 32.88
CA PHE A 317 30.89 20.40 32.37
C PHE A 317 31.67 19.32 31.62
N TRP A 318 31.99 19.60 30.37
CA TRP A 318 32.94 18.81 29.58
C TRP A 318 34.37 19.22 29.86
N ARG A 319 35.27 18.24 29.80
CA ARG A 319 36.73 18.43 29.71
C ARG A 319 37.30 17.49 28.66
N ARG A 320 38.32 17.95 27.93
CA ARG A 320 39.17 17.05 27.14
C ARG A 320 40.03 16.22 28.10
N GLN A 321 40.15 14.93 27.82
CA GLN A 321 40.99 13.98 28.54
C GLN A 321 42.07 13.48 27.59
N GLU A 322 43.34 13.72 27.91
CA GLU A 322 44.42 13.21 27.06
C GLU A 322 44.49 11.68 27.12
N ALA A 323 44.63 11.07 25.95
CA ALA A 323 44.95 9.66 25.76
C ALA A 323 46.40 9.53 25.28
N ASN A 324 47.11 8.50 25.73
CA ASN A 324 48.45 8.18 25.22
C ASN A 324 48.42 7.43 23.87
N SER A 325 47.53 7.86 22.97
CA SER A 325 47.32 7.30 21.63
C SER A 325 46.75 8.38 20.72
N SER A 326 47.18 8.42 19.46
CA SER A 326 46.60 9.28 18.41
C SER A 326 45.76 8.47 17.40
N ALA A 327 45.29 7.28 17.79
CA ALA A 327 44.44 6.46 16.95
C ALA A 327 42.99 6.97 16.98
N SER A 328 42.32 6.98 15.83
CA SER A 328 40.87 7.26 15.73
C SER A 328 40.09 6.30 16.64
N LEU A 329 39.33 6.85 17.60
CA LEU A 329 38.58 6.10 18.61
C LEU A 329 37.13 5.96 18.13
N ARG A 330 36.64 4.72 18.06
CA ARG A 330 35.38 4.38 17.35
C ARG A 330 34.25 3.91 18.25
N GLY A 331 34.56 3.33 19.42
CA GLY A 331 33.56 2.79 20.35
C GLY A 331 33.95 3.01 21.80
N VAL A 332 32.97 3.31 22.65
CA VAL A 332 33.14 3.53 24.09
C VAL A 332 32.01 2.87 24.88
N ALA A 333 32.34 2.28 26.04
CA ALA A 333 31.38 1.79 27.01
C ALA A 333 31.79 2.22 28.43
N LEU A 334 30.86 2.78 29.19
CA LEU A 334 31.02 3.04 30.62
C LEU A 334 30.90 1.74 31.42
N GLY A 335 31.66 1.62 32.50
CA GLY A 335 31.50 0.55 33.48
C GLY A 335 30.25 0.75 34.35
N PRO A 336 29.78 -0.29 35.07
CA PRO A 336 28.53 -0.26 35.84
C PRO A 336 28.42 0.86 36.89
N GLY A 337 29.57 1.35 37.40
CA GLY A 337 29.63 2.45 38.37
C GLY A 337 29.66 3.85 37.75
N GLY A 338 29.78 3.99 36.42
CA GLY A 338 29.89 5.28 35.72
C GLY A 338 31.22 6.04 35.89
N ASP A 339 32.10 5.58 36.78
CA ASP A 339 33.39 6.21 37.10
C ASP A 339 34.58 5.66 36.28
N GLU A 340 34.33 4.69 35.40
CA GLU A 340 35.32 4.13 34.48
C GLU A 340 34.72 3.90 33.09
N ALA A 341 35.56 3.84 32.05
CA ALA A 341 35.16 3.51 30.69
C ALA A 341 36.23 2.70 29.96
N TRP A 342 35.79 1.86 29.01
CA TRP A 342 36.64 1.22 28.03
C TRP A 342 36.40 1.81 26.65
N VAL A 343 37.47 2.05 25.91
CA VAL A 343 37.45 2.66 24.57
C VAL A 343 38.20 1.76 23.61
N ALA A 344 37.68 1.59 22.39
CA ALA A 344 38.36 0.89 21.32
C ALA A 344 38.37 1.72 20.02
N GLY A 345 39.32 1.43 19.15
CA GLY A 345 39.51 2.20 17.92
C GLY A 345 40.46 1.57 16.92
N ALA A 346 41.02 2.42 16.07
CA ALA A 346 41.85 2.04 14.95
C ALA A 346 43.09 1.21 15.35
N GLN A 347 43.56 0.37 14.42
CA GLN A 347 44.75 -0.47 14.57
C GLN A 347 44.71 -1.46 15.75
N GLY A 348 43.54 -1.73 16.34
CA GLY A 348 43.40 -2.60 17.50
C GLY A 348 43.62 -1.92 18.85
N THR A 349 43.53 -0.59 18.91
CA THR A 349 43.68 0.20 20.13
C THR A 349 42.62 -0.18 21.16
N LEU A 350 43.05 -0.44 22.40
CA LEU A 350 42.20 -0.63 23.58
C LEU A 350 42.69 0.27 24.72
N LEU A 351 41.82 1.15 25.22
CA LEU A 351 42.08 2.02 26.35
C LEU A 351 41.14 1.69 27.52
N HIS A 352 41.63 1.87 28.75
CA HIS A 352 40.83 1.95 29.97
C HIS A 352 41.00 3.34 30.58
N CYS A 353 39.89 3.94 30.98
CA CYS A 353 39.82 5.24 31.62
C CYS A 353 39.24 5.07 33.02
N THR A 354 39.93 5.58 34.05
CA THR A 354 39.52 5.44 35.46
C THR A 354 39.30 6.79 36.13
N GLU A 355 38.53 6.79 37.22
CA GLU A 355 38.18 7.96 38.05
C GLU A 355 37.61 9.13 37.24
N LEU A 356 36.65 8.84 36.36
CA LEU A 356 35.98 9.81 35.48
C LEU A 356 35.28 10.95 36.26
N THR A 357 34.90 10.72 37.51
CA THR A 357 34.35 11.73 38.43
C THR A 357 35.41 12.54 39.20
N SER A 358 36.69 12.19 39.09
CA SER A 358 37.82 12.83 39.80
C SER A 358 38.89 13.37 38.83
N PRO A 359 38.72 14.60 38.29
CA PRO A 359 39.63 15.17 37.28
C PRO A 359 41.10 15.34 37.69
N ALA A 360 41.43 15.19 38.98
CA ALA A 360 42.78 15.35 39.53
C ALA A 360 43.55 14.03 39.69
N ALA A 361 42.90 12.88 39.49
CA ALA A 361 43.49 11.55 39.65
C ALA A 361 43.13 10.58 38.50
N GLY A 362 42.01 10.80 37.82
CA GLY A 362 41.61 10.02 36.65
C GLY A 362 42.45 10.26 35.39
N GLY A 363 42.37 9.31 34.46
CA GLY A 363 43.08 9.36 33.19
C GLY A 363 42.79 8.15 32.29
N CYS A 364 43.15 8.25 31.01
CA CYS A 364 42.98 7.20 30.01
C CYS A 364 44.33 6.62 29.55
N ALA A 365 44.50 5.31 29.64
CA ALA A 365 45.73 4.61 29.28
C ALA A 365 45.46 3.41 28.37
N VAL A 366 46.46 3.02 27.56
CA VAL A 366 46.40 1.79 26.75
C VAL A 366 46.41 0.58 27.69
N GLU A 367 45.32 -0.18 27.70
CA GLU A 367 45.18 -1.38 28.55
C GLU A 367 45.76 -2.63 27.85
N ALA A 368 45.61 -2.71 26.53
CA ALA A 368 46.15 -3.80 25.73
C ALA A 368 46.55 -3.34 24.31
N ALA A 369 47.54 -4.02 23.72
CA ALA A 369 48.03 -3.77 22.37
C ALA A 369 48.49 -5.08 21.70
N GLY A 370 48.56 -5.09 20.37
CA GLY A 370 49.11 -6.21 19.58
C GLY A 370 48.25 -7.48 19.48
N LEU A 371 47.05 -7.50 20.09
CA LEU A 371 46.09 -8.61 19.98
C LEU A 371 45.44 -8.71 18.58
N THR A 372 45.43 -7.59 17.85
CA THR A 372 44.98 -7.45 16.47
C THR A 372 45.65 -6.22 15.85
N THR A 373 45.62 -6.13 14.52
CA THR A 373 45.94 -4.90 13.76
C THR A 373 44.71 -4.39 12.99
N ARG A 374 43.53 -4.96 13.27
CA ARG A 374 42.24 -4.57 12.71
C ARG A 374 41.61 -3.51 13.60
N ASP A 375 40.95 -2.54 12.97
CA ASP A 375 40.15 -1.54 13.68
C ASP A 375 39.08 -2.22 14.55
N LEU A 376 38.89 -1.71 15.76
CA LEU A 376 37.82 -2.07 16.66
C LEU A 376 36.78 -0.96 16.62
N ASN A 377 35.53 -1.31 16.33
CA ASN A 377 34.45 -0.38 16.01
C ASN A 377 33.48 -0.22 17.18
N ALA A 378 33.29 -1.26 18.02
CA ALA A 378 32.36 -1.23 19.14
C ALA A 378 32.92 -1.89 20.41
N VAL A 379 32.39 -1.46 21.56
CA VAL A 379 32.74 -1.95 22.91
C VAL A 379 31.47 -2.18 23.72
N PHE A 380 31.45 -3.20 24.58
CA PHE A 380 30.46 -3.39 25.63
C PHE A 380 31.14 -3.78 26.93
N SER A 381 30.73 -3.15 28.04
CA SER A 381 31.14 -3.52 29.40
C SER A 381 29.96 -4.16 30.12
N GLY A 382 30.19 -5.35 30.68
CA GLY A 382 29.25 -6.03 31.59
C GLY A 382 29.55 -5.71 33.05
N ALA A 383 29.21 -6.64 33.95
CA ALA A 383 29.47 -6.49 35.39
C ALA A 383 30.87 -6.99 35.80
N ALA A 384 31.49 -7.86 34.99
CA ALA A 384 32.83 -8.41 35.25
C ALA A 384 33.69 -8.60 33.98
N GLY A 385 33.08 -8.67 32.80
CA GLY A 385 33.77 -8.78 31.52
C GLY A 385 33.61 -7.54 30.65
N VAL A 386 34.52 -7.39 29.67
CA VAL A 386 34.45 -6.34 28.65
C VAL A 386 34.74 -6.99 27.30
N TRP A 387 34.03 -6.56 26.26
CA TRP A 387 34.20 -7.06 24.90
C TRP A 387 34.43 -5.90 23.95
N ALA A 388 35.25 -6.14 22.93
CA ALA A 388 35.45 -5.22 21.81
C ALA A 388 35.41 -5.99 20.49
N ALA A 389 34.77 -5.42 19.47
CA ALA A 389 34.63 -6.03 18.16
C ALA A 389 34.92 -5.06 17.02
N GLY A 390 35.27 -5.60 15.85
CA GLY A 390 35.52 -4.78 14.66
C GLY A 390 35.82 -5.56 13.38
N ASP A 391 36.78 -5.04 12.62
CA ASP A 391 37.09 -5.46 11.26
C ASP A 391 37.51 -6.95 11.14
N ALA A 392 37.00 -7.62 10.10
CA ALA A 392 37.22 -9.04 9.82
C ALA A 392 36.88 -9.97 11.00
N GLY A 393 35.70 -9.74 11.60
CA GLY A 393 35.12 -10.53 12.69
C GLY A 393 36.01 -10.68 13.91
N VAL A 394 36.92 -9.72 14.15
CA VAL A 394 37.73 -9.74 15.37
C VAL A 394 36.83 -9.44 16.56
N ILE A 395 36.81 -10.38 17.51
CA ILE A 395 36.23 -10.19 18.84
C ILE A 395 37.34 -10.40 19.87
N LEU A 396 37.47 -9.44 20.78
CA LEU A 396 38.34 -9.49 21.94
C LEU A 396 37.47 -9.58 23.20
N GLU A 397 37.93 -10.33 24.20
CA GLU A 397 37.28 -10.49 25.50
C GLU A 397 38.30 -10.19 26.61
N ARG A 398 37.91 -9.33 27.55
CA ARG A 398 38.60 -9.07 28.82
C ARG A 398 37.93 -9.93 29.88
N ASP A 399 38.71 -10.75 30.58
CA ASP A 399 38.20 -11.49 31.73
C ASP A 399 38.21 -10.66 33.02
N ALA A 400 37.61 -11.19 34.08
CA ALA A 400 37.53 -10.55 35.39
C ALA A 400 38.88 -10.37 36.11
N SER A 401 40.00 -10.84 35.54
CA SER A 401 41.36 -10.53 36.01
C SER A 401 41.97 -9.30 35.32
N GLY A 402 41.28 -8.73 34.33
CA GLY A 402 41.80 -7.68 33.44
C GLY A 402 42.59 -8.22 32.24
N SER A 403 42.63 -9.55 32.05
CA SER A 403 43.39 -10.14 30.94
C SER A 403 42.58 -10.11 29.64
N TRP A 404 43.04 -9.32 28.68
CA TRP A 404 42.49 -9.29 27.31
C TRP A 404 43.01 -10.47 26.47
N ARG A 405 42.09 -11.13 25.74
CA ARG A 405 42.40 -12.20 24.80
C ARG A 405 41.58 -12.08 23.51
N ARG A 406 42.14 -12.51 22.38
CA ARG A 406 41.34 -12.69 21.15
C ARG A 406 40.52 -13.96 21.22
N VAL A 407 39.25 -13.90 20.82
CA VAL A 407 38.38 -15.07 20.69
C VAL A 407 38.85 -15.90 19.48
N ALA A 408 39.18 -17.17 19.72
CA ALA A 408 39.84 -18.03 18.74
C ALA A 408 38.90 -18.92 17.89
N GLN A 409 37.58 -18.75 18.03
CA GLN A 409 36.56 -19.46 17.25
C GLN A 409 35.49 -18.49 16.74
N GLY A 410 34.95 -18.75 15.56
CA GLY A 410 33.81 -18.00 15.03
C GLY A 410 34.12 -16.60 14.51
N THR A 411 35.35 -16.32 14.04
CA THR A 411 35.62 -15.09 13.29
C THR A 411 34.84 -15.12 11.97
N VAL A 412 33.72 -14.41 11.94
CA VAL A 412 33.00 -14.02 10.72
C VAL A 412 33.95 -13.26 9.80
N GLY A 413 33.79 -13.39 8.47
CA GLY A 413 34.70 -12.74 7.52
C GLY A 413 34.59 -11.22 7.49
N SER A 414 33.43 -10.70 7.90
CA SER A 414 32.92 -9.36 7.67
C SER A 414 33.24 -8.40 8.82
N ARG A 415 33.06 -7.10 8.61
CA ARG A 415 33.21 -6.08 9.66
C ARG A 415 32.08 -6.16 10.68
N LEU A 416 32.41 -6.23 11.96
CA LEU A 416 31.47 -5.95 13.04
C LEU A 416 31.46 -4.43 13.29
N LEU A 417 30.26 -3.84 13.32
CA LEU A 417 30.04 -2.39 13.44
C LEU A 417 29.52 -2.02 14.83
N ALA A 418 28.58 -2.79 15.36
CA ALA A 418 27.90 -2.51 16.62
C ALA A 418 28.00 -3.67 17.61
N MET A 419 27.96 -3.36 18.90
CA MET A 419 27.96 -4.32 20.01
C MET A 419 27.03 -3.81 21.12
N LYS A 420 26.25 -4.72 21.73
CA LYS A 420 25.40 -4.45 22.90
C LYS A 420 25.28 -5.73 23.72
N GLY A 421 24.97 -5.63 25.00
CA GLY A 421 24.67 -6.78 25.85
C GLY A 421 23.72 -6.42 26.98
N LEU A 422 23.28 -7.45 27.71
CA LEU A 422 22.49 -7.34 28.94
C LEU A 422 23.34 -7.60 30.19
N ASP A 423 24.24 -8.58 30.08
CA ASP A 423 25.04 -9.13 31.18
C ASP A 423 26.32 -9.79 30.62
N ASP A 424 27.18 -10.30 31.50
CA ASP A 424 28.42 -10.99 31.12
C ASP A 424 28.22 -12.33 30.41
N GLY A 425 26.99 -12.83 30.30
CA GLY A 425 26.62 -14.00 29.52
C GLY A 425 26.24 -13.64 28.09
N THR A 426 25.42 -12.59 27.95
CA THR A 426 24.54 -12.30 26.82
C THR A 426 24.94 -10.99 26.13
N VAL A 427 25.75 -11.12 25.08
CA VAL A 427 26.30 -10.01 24.29
C VAL A 427 26.09 -10.32 22.80
N TRP A 428 25.74 -9.31 22.01
CA TRP A 428 25.59 -9.40 20.56
C TRP A 428 26.60 -8.51 19.84
N CYS A 429 26.97 -8.91 18.63
CA CYS A 429 27.62 -8.03 17.65
C CYS A 429 26.91 -8.15 16.30
N ALA A 430 26.88 -7.04 15.56
CA ALA A 430 26.22 -6.95 14.26
C ALA A 430 27.07 -6.11 13.30
N GLY A 431 26.92 -6.31 11.99
CA GLY A 431 27.70 -5.58 10.99
C GLY A 431 27.42 -5.97 9.53
N GLU A 432 28.46 -5.93 8.71
CA GLU A 432 28.45 -6.15 7.26
C GLU A 432 28.09 -7.59 6.87
N ASP A 433 27.67 -7.77 5.60
CA ASP A 433 27.15 -9.03 5.02
C ASP A 433 25.98 -9.64 5.81
N GLY A 434 25.18 -8.80 6.47
CA GLY A 434 24.11 -9.23 7.38
C GLY A 434 24.61 -10.00 8.60
N THR A 435 25.88 -9.83 8.97
CA THR A 435 26.49 -10.53 10.10
C THR A 435 25.77 -10.19 11.40
N PHE A 436 25.27 -11.22 12.07
CA PHE A 436 24.73 -11.14 13.43
C PHE A 436 25.25 -12.33 14.26
N VAL A 437 25.92 -12.03 15.38
CA VAL A 437 26.52 -13.03 16.27
C VAL A 437 26.16 -12.73 17.73
N ARG A 438 25.94 -13.79 18.50
CA ARG A 438 25.59 -13.73 19.92
C ARG A 438 26.54 -14.58 20.75
N ARG A 439 26.84 -14.11 21.96
CA ARG A 439 27.51 -14.87 23.00
C ARG A 439 26.46 -15.68 23.78
N SER A 440 26.64 -16.99 23.81
CA SER A 440 25.77 -17.94 24.49
C SER A 440 26.62 -19.03 25.16
N SER A 441 26.36 -19.34 26.43
CA SER A 441 27.12 -20.33 27.22
C SER A 441 28.65 -20.15 27.14
N GLY A 442 29.15 -18.90 27.12
CA GLY A 442 30.57 -18.58 27.03
C GLY A 442 31.22 -18.81 25.65
N ARG A 443 30.41 -19.02 24.59
CA ARG A 443 30.87 -19.16 23.20
C ARG A 443 30.16 -18.16 22.30
N TRP A 444 30.78 -17.81 21.19
CA TRP A 444 30.13 -17.00 20.15
C TRP A 444 29.50 -17.92 19.09
N VAL A 445 28.27 -17.62 18.71
CA VAL A 445 27.49 -18.31 17.68
C VAL A 445 26.91 -17.30 16.69
N SER A 446 26.83 -17.66 15.42
CA SER A 446 26.08 -16.91 14.42
C SER A 446 24.60 -17.21 14.55
N ASP A 447 23.77 -16.19 14.79
CA ASP A 447 22.32 -16.31 14.80
C ASP A 447 21.78 -15.96 13.40
N THR A 448 20.95 -16.84 12.83
CA THR A 448 20.40 -16.62 11.48
C THR A 448 19.34 -15.52 11.50
N PHE A 449 19.42 -14.59 10.55
CA PHE A 449 18.46 -13.51 10.36
C PHE A 449 17.70 -13.69 9.03
N ALA A 450 16.38 -13.48 9.04
CA ALA A 450 15.53 -13.57 7.86
C ALA A 450 14.45 -12.47 7.88
N PRO A 451 14.19 -11.76 6.76
CA PRO A 451 14.91 -11.81 5.48
C PRO A 451 16.36 -11.31 5.62
N ALA A 452 17.28 -11.87 4.84
CA ALA A 452 18.70 -11.54 4.92
C ALA A 452 18.95 -10.03 4.66
N GLN A 453 19.77 -9.40 5.51
CA GLN A 453 20.13 -7.98 5.41
C GLN A 453 21.52 -7.84 4.80
N THR A 454 21.82 -6.66 4.24
CA THR A 454 23.17 -6.34 3.74
C THR A 454 24.10 -5.89 4.86
N GLU A 455 23.59 -5.10 5.82
CA GLU A 455 24.40 -4.53 6.91
C GLU A 455 23.54 -4.09 8.09
N PHE A 456 23.95 -4.47 9.30
CA PHE A 456 23.42 -3.95 10.56
C PHE A 456 24.33 -2.86 11.12
N THR A 457 23.80 -1.67 11.32
CA THR A 457 24.56 -0.48 11.75
C THR A 457 24.47 -0.21 13.25
N GLY A 458 23.39 -0.64 13.91
CA GLY A 458 23.17 -0.43 15.34
C GLY A 458 22.40 -1.56 16.04
N ILE A 459 22.65 -1.72 17.34
CA ILE A 459 21.96 -2.66 18.24
C ILE A 459 21.53 -1.92 19.50
N PHE A 460 20.26 -2.06 19.90
CA PHE A 460 19.79 -1.58 21.20
C PHE A 460 19.00 -2.69 21.92
N ALA A 461 19.42 -3.03 23.13
CA ALA A 461 18.65 -3.88 24.04
C ALA A 461 18.02 -2.98 25.10
N ALA A 462 16.69 -2.98 25.20
CA ALA A 462 15.96 -2.22 26.22
C ALA A 462 15.82 -3.02 27.52
N ASP A 463 15.60 -4.34 27.40
CA ASP A 463 15.45 -5.29 28.49
C ASP A 463 15.76 -6.72 28.00
N ALA A 464 15.56 -7.72 28.86
CA ALA A 464 15.85 -9.13 28.55
C ALA A 464 15.00 -9.75 27.42
N THR A 465 13.94 -9.05 26.99
CA THR A 465 12.98 -9.46 25.96
C THR A 465 12.98 -8.57 24.72
N HIS A 466 13.27 -7.27 24.83
CA HIS A 466 13.24 -6.34 23.71
C HIS A 466 14.63 -6.01 23.17
N LEU A 467 14.99 -6.67 22.06
CA LEU A 467 16.22 -6.42 21.30
C LEU A 467 15.89 -5.83 19.93
N TYR A 468 16.55 -4.71 19.62
CA TYR A 468 16.40 -3.97 18.38
C TYR A 468 17.66 -4.00 17.53
N LEU A 469 17.47 -4.08 16.21
CA LEU A 469 18.50 -3.92 15.19
C LEU A 469 18.07 -2.85 14.18
N VAL A 470 19.03 -2.07 13.71
CA VAL A 470 18.86 -1.13 12.59
C VAL A 470 19.87 -1.39 11.49
N THR A 471 19.51 -1.02 10.26
CA THR A 471 20.21 -1.42 9.04
C THR A 471 20.53 -0.22 8.16
N ARG A 472 21.60 -0.32 7.35
CA ARG A 472 21.96 0.76 6.41
C ARG A 472 20.94 0.96 5.28
N THR A 473 20.00 0.04 5.11
CA THR A 473 18.82 0.15 4.24
C THR A 473 17.60 0.81 4.91
N GLY A 474 17.69 1.14 6.21
CA GLY A 474 16.66 1.86 6.96
C GLY A 474 15.68 0.99 7.73
N GLY A 475 15.68 -0.33 7.53
CA GLY A 475 14.81 -1.26 8.24
C GLY A 475 15.10 -1.30 9.74
N ILE A 476 14.04 -1.15 10.55
CA ILE A 476 14.07 -1.21 12.02
C ILE A 476 13.43 -2.52 12.45
N TRP A 477 14.19 -3.37 13.17
CA TRP A 477 13.79 -4.73 13.50
C TRP A 477 13.73 -4.94 15.01
N LEU A 478 12.67 -5.60 15.49
CA LEU A 478 12.44 -5.97 16.89
C LEU A 478 12.37 -7.49 17.01
N ASN A 479 13.05 -8.03 18.02
CA ASN A 479 12.74 -9.32 18.64
C ASN A 479 12.21 -9.03 20.06
N ASP A 480 10.98 -9.48 20.34
CA ASP A 480 10.22 -9.24 21.58
C ASP A 480 10.28 -10.40 22.60
N ARG A 481 11.13 -11.40 22.34
CA ARG A 481 11.40 -12.55 23.24
C ARG A 481 12.87 -12.63 23.66
N GLY A 482 13.68 -11.67 23.23
CA GLY A 482 15.10 -11.56 23.51
C GLY A 482 15.93 -12.65 22.83
N GLY A 483 17.21 -12.71 23.20
CA GLY A 483 18.14 -13.76 22.73
C GLY A 483 18.00 -15.10 23.45
N GLN A 484 16.80 -15.45 23.96
CA GLN A 484 16.59 -16.71 24.67
C GLN A 484 16.70 -17.91 23.70
N PRO A 485 17.46 -18.98 24.06
CA PRO A 485 17.86 -20.03 23.13
C PRO A 485 16.84 -21.17 22.97
N ASP A 486 15.53 -20.87 22.92
CA ASP A 486 14.49 -21.91 22.81
C ASP A 486 14.20 -22.32 21.36
N SER A 487 14.67 -23.53 21.02
CA SER A 487 14.26 -24.38 19.89
C SER A 487 14.12 -23.74 18.50
N ALA A 488 15.25 -23.59 17.80
CA ALA A 488 15.53 -24.06 16.43
C ALA A 488 14.59 -23.79 15.23
N THR A 489 13.43 -23.16 15.39
CA THR A 489 12.47 -22.87 14.30
C THR A 489 12.00 -21.41 14.37
N GLU A 490 12.64 -20.58 13.56
CA GLU A 490 12.36 -19.15 13.30
C GLU A 490 12.69 -18.17 14.45
N SER A 491 13.78 -17.43 14.27
CA SER A 491 14.05 -16.18 15.00
C SER A 491 12.98 -15.15 14.63
N ARG A 492 12.06 -14.85 15.56
CA ARG A 492 10.90 -13.97 15.33
C ARG A 492 11.29 -12.48 15.36
N TRP A 493 12.05 -12.06 14.35
CA TRP A 493 12.29 -10.66 14.04
C TRP A 493 11.08 -10.08 13.29
N ARG A 494 10.40 -9.10 13.89
CA ARG A 494 9.40 -8.26 13.22
C ARG A 494 10.08 -6.98 12.74
N GLN A 495 9.84 -6.58 11.49
CA GLN A 495 10.12 -5.21 11.07
C GLN A 495 9.05 -4.27 11.66
N ILE A 496 9.48 -3.21 12.33
CA ILE A 496 8.61 -2.27 13.06
C ILE A 496 8.67 -0.85 12.47
N GLY A 497 9.10 -0.75 11.22
CA GLY A 497 9.31 0.47 10.48
C GLY A 497 10.55 0.41 9.60
N GLY A 498 10.76 1.46 8.81
CA GLY A 498 11.83 1.49 7.81
C GLY A 498 11.43 0.78 6.51
N ARG A 499 12.26 0.87 5.45
CA ARG A 499 11.98 0.27 4.12
C ARG A 499 11.52 -1.21 4.20
N PRO A 500 10.26 -1.55 3.90
CA PRO A 500 9.76 -2.93 3.80
C PRO A 500 10.00 -3.49 2.39
N SER A 501 10.08 -2.61 1.40
CA SER A 501 10.32 -2.94 -0.01
C SER A 501 11.65 -2.33 -0.48
N SER A 502 12.31 -3.02 -1.40
CA SER A 502 13.42 -2.46 -2.19
C SER A 502 12.91 -1.69 -3.41
N MET A 503 11.62 -1.32 -3.45
CA MET A 503 10.88 -1.02 -4.68
C MET A 503 10.56 0.47 -4.73
N SER A 504 11.15 1.20 -5.67
CA SER A 504 10.83 2.62 -5.88
C SER A 504 9.38 2.79 -6.32
N LEU A 505 8.72 3.81 -5.79
CA LEU A 505 7.51 4.34 -6.41
C LEU A 505 7.91 5.30 -7.55
N HIS A 506 7.16 5.28 -8.64
CA HIS A 506 7.38 6.08 -9.83
C HIS A 506 6.33 7.17 -10.00
N ALA A 507 5.06 6.86 -9.72
CA ALA A 507 3.95 7.80 -9.88
C ALA A 507 2.93 7.72 -8.76
N ILE A 508 2.15 8.80 -8.66
CA ILE A 508 1.11 9.03 -7.67
C ILE A 508 -0.02 9.84 -8.32
N SER A 509 -1.28 9.49 -8.02
CA SER A 509 -2.48 10.21 -8.47
C SER A 509 -3.63 9.95 -7.49
N GLY A 510 -4.65 10.81 -7.42
CA GLY A 510 -5.77 10.65 -6.51
C GLY A 510 -6.93 11.58 -6.84
N LYS A 511 -7.96 11.59 -5.97
CA LYS A 511 -9.08 12.56 -6.04
C LYS A 511 -9.07 13.58 -4.90
N SER A 512 -8.63 13.14 -3.72
CA SER A 512 -8.64 13.89 -2.46
C SER A 512 -7.44 13.49 -1.61
N GLY A 513 -7.24 14.12 -0.46
CA GLY A 513 -6.22 13.68 0.50
C GLY A 513 -6.41 12.24 0.97
N ASP A 514 -7.64 11.71 0.97
CA ASP A 514 -8.01 10.38 1.52
C ASP A 514 -8.34 9.30 0.47
N ASP A 515 -8.15 9.58 -0.83
CA ASP A 515 -8.22 8.59 -1.92
C ASP A 515 -7.08 8.85 -2.92
N VAL A 516 -5.98 8.12 -2.73
CA VAL A 516 -4.69 8.33 -3.43
C VAL A 516 -4.05 6.99 -3.77
N TRP A 517 -3.53 6.86 -4.99
CA TRP A 517 -2.92 5.63 -5.54
C TRP A 517 -1.47 5.89 -5.90
N THR A 518 -0.60 4.93 -5.61
CA THR A 518 0.82 4.97 -6.01
C THR A 518 1.21 3.67 -6.71
N VAL A 519 2.15 3.79 -7.65
CA VAL A 519 2.67 2.66 -8.44
C VAL A 519 4.18 2.75 -8.61
N GLY A 520 4.84 1.61 -8.81
CA GLY A 520 6.29 1.56 -8.94
C GLY A 520 6.86 0.24 -9.45
N GLU A 521 8.11 -0.02 -9.06
CA GLU A 521 8.90 -1.18 -9.46
C GLU A 521 8.20 -2.52 -9.12
N LYS A 522 8.40 -3.54 -9.97
CA LYS A 522 7.92 -4.92 -9.80
C LYS A 522 6.42 -5.02 -9.47
N GLY A 523 5.59 -4.24 -10.15
CA GLY A 523 4.14 -4.27 -9.96
C GLY A 523 3.64 -3.78 -8.59
N ALA A 524 4.45 -3.03 -7.84
CA ALA A 524 4.03 -2.47 -6.56
C ALA A 524 2.88 -1.46 -6.76
N ILE A 525 1.76 -1.68 -6.06
CA ILE A 525 0.58 -0.80 -6.09
C ILE A 525 0.05 -0.60 -4.67
N PHE A 526 -0.06 0.65 -4.23
CA PHE A 526 -0.65 1.00 -2.93
C PHE A 526 -1.83 1.96 -3.08
N HIS A 527 -2.85 1.79 -2.25
CA HIS A 527 -4.01 2.66 -2.12
C HIS A 527 -4.10 3.25 -0.72
N ARG A 528 -4.22 4.58 -0.66
CA ARG A 528 -4.59 5.35 0.53
C ARG A 528 -6.10 5.44 0.60
N SER A 529 -6.70 4.92 1.67
CA SER A 529 -8.11 5.09 1.97
C SER A 529 -8.27 5.50 3.43
N GLN A 530 -9.07 6.53 3.71
CA GLN A 530 -9.40 6.96 5.09
C GLN A 530 -8.15 7.20 5.98
N SER A 531 -7.11 7.82 5.42
CA SER A 531 -5.81 8.02 6.06
C SER A 531 -5.05 6.77 6.52
N ARG A 532 -5.33 5.60 5.92
CA ARG A 532 -4.48 4.40 5.99
C ARG A 532 -3.95 4.06 4.60
N TRP A 533 -2.66 3.67 4.49
CA TRP A 533 -2.11 3.08 3.26
C TRP A 533 -2.26 1.56 3.30
N SER A 534 -2.64 0.97 2.17
CA SER A 534 -2.78 -0.47 1.97
C SER A 534 -2.06 -0.87 0.68
N GLN A 535 -1.42 -2.03 0.66
CA GLN A 535 -0.88 -2.59 -0.59
C GLN A 535 -1.96 -3.43 -1.26
N ILE A 536 -2.25 -3.13 -2.53
CA ILE A 536 -3.27 -3.81 -3.33
C ILE A 536 -2.65 -4.91 -4.21
N ALA A 537 -1.39 -4.74 -4.62
CA ALA A 537 -0.62 -5.75 -5.35
C ALA A 537 0.86 -5.80 -4.94
N CYS A 538 1.38 -7.02 -4.75
CA CYS A 538 2.81 -7.35 -4.63
C CYS A 538 3.33 -8.15 -5.84
N GLU A 539 2.47 -8.96 -6.46
CA GLU A 539 2.89 -9.97 -7.46
C GLU A 539 1.99 -10.01 -8.72
N ALA A 540 1.11 -9.01 -8.91
CA ALA A 540 0.20 -8.96 -10.06
C ALA A 540 0.92 -8.78 -11.41
N THR A 541 2.19 -8.35 -11.40
CA THR A 541 3.08 -8.27 -12.56
C THR A 541 4.53 -8.18 -12.07
N ASP A 542 5.49 -8.68 -12.84
CA ASP A 542 6.93 -8.49 -12.61
C ASP A 542 7.47 -7.20 -13.25
N LYS A 543 6.59 -6.41 -13.89
CA LYS A 543 6.93 -5.19 -14.66
C LYS A 543 6.90 -3.94 -13.79
N ASP A 544 7.82 -3.02 -14.05
CA ASP A 544 7.80 -1.70 -13.42
C ASP A 544 6.62 -0.87 -13.97
N LEU A 545 5.89 -0.22 -13.06
CA LEU A 545 4.71 0.61 -13.35
C LEU A 545 5.10 2.09 -13.28
N TRP A 546 5.04 2.79 -14.40
CA TRP A 546 5.57 4.14 -14.55
C TRP A 546 4.56 5.24 -14.29
N ALA A 547 3.26 5.01 -14.54
CA ALA A 547 2.22 6.00 -14.33
C ALA A 547 0.88 5.39 -13.90
N VAL A 548 0.11 6.18 -13.15
CA VAL A 548 -1.24 5.87 -12.66
C VAL A 548 -2.17 7.06 -12.89
N ALA A 549 -3.41 6.79 -13.31
CA ALA A 549 -4.46 7.80 -13.48
C ALA A 549 -5.82 7.25 -13.03
N GLU A 550 -6.69 8.12 -12.51
CA GLU A 550 -8.04 7.74 -12.09
C GLU A 550 -8.83 7.07 -13.23
N HIS A 551 -9.66 6.06 -12.92
CA HIS A 551 -10.64 5.57 -13.88
C HIS A 551 -11.84 6.52 -13.96
N PRO A 552 -12.37 6.82 -15.16
CA PRO A 552 -13.65 7.49 -15.43
C PRO A 552 -14.86 7.27 -14.50
N ARG A 553 -14.92 6.14 -13.79
CA ARG A 553 -16.01 5.79 -12.87
C ARG A 553 -15.66 5.91 -11.39
N GLY A 554 -14.38 6.13 -11.07
CA GLY A 554 -13.94 6.59 -9.76
C GLY A 554 -13.77 5.53 -8.66
N GLU A 555 -13.94 4.24 -8.93
CA GLU A 555 -13.67 3.15 -7.98
C GLU A 555 -12.52 2.23 -8.46
N GLU A 556 -11.87 2.62 -9.56
CA GLU A 556 -10.82 1.87 -10.26
C GLU A 556 -9.70 2.87 -10.66
N VAL A 557 -8.50 2.39 -11.00
CA VAL A 557 -7.44 3.23 -11.61
C VAL A 557 -6.76 2.55 -12.79
N TYR A 558 -6.37 3.32 -13.81
CA TYR A 558 -5.47 2.82 -14.86
C TYR A 558 -4.03 2.88 -14.38
N VAL A 559 -3.28 1.81 -14.64
CA VAL A 559 -1.83 1.76 -14.45
C VAL A 559 -1.16 1.35 -15.76
N VAL A 560 0.00 1.93 -16.05
CA VAL A 560 0.79 1.61 -17.25
C VAL A 560 2.25 1.36 -16.89
N GLY A 561 2.92 0.50 -17.65
CA GLY A 561 4.27 0.04 -17.33
C GLY A 561 5.06 -0.54 -18.52
N ASP A 562 6.11 -1.27 -18.18
CA ASP A 562 7.02 -1.89 -19.14
C ASP A 562 6.33 -2.89 -20.08
N GLY A 563 6.91 -3.04 -21.28
CA GLY A 563 6.54 -4.09 -22.24
C GLY A 563 5.18 -3.94 -22.92
N GLY A 564 4.50 -2.81 -22.74
CA GLY A 564 3.19 -2.49 -23.29
C GLY A 564 2.04 -2.68 -22.30
N LEU A 565 2.37 -2.89 -21.02
CA LEU A 565 1.38 -3.15 -19.97
C LEU A 565 0.46 -1.93 -19.78
N ILE A 566 -0.83 -2.16 -19.97
CA ILE A 566 -1.92 -1.35 -19.43
C ILE A 566 -2.78 -2.28 -18.58
N ALA A 567 -3.18 -1.83 -17.40
CA ALA A 567 -4.15 -2.55 -16.59
C ALA A 567 -5.13 -1.60 -15.88
N LEU A 568 -6.26 -2.16 -15.48
CA LEU A 568 -7.29 -1.52 -14.65
C LEU A 568 -7.25 -2.17 -13.27
N VAL A 569 -6.89 -1.41 -12.24
CA VAL A 569 -6.84 -1.87 -10.86
C VAL A 569 -8.23 -1.72 -10.24
N ARG A 570 -8.65 -2.74 -9.49
CA ARG A 570 -9.95 -2.87 -8.84
C ARG A 570 -9.78 -3.38 -7.41
N PRO A 571 -10.83 -3.32 -6.56
CA PRO A 571 -10.84 -4.01 -5.27
C PRO A 571 -10.56 -5.51 -5.37
N GLU A 572 -10.97 -6.16 -6.47
CA GLU A 572 -10.75 -7.59 -6.72
C GLU A 572 -9.41 -7.90 -7.41
N GLY A 573 -8.52 -6.92 -7.58
CA GLY A 573 -7.19 -7.08 -8.18
C GLY A 573 -6.99 -6.37 -9.53
N LEU A 574 -6.02 -6.84 -10.31
CA LEU A 574 -5.52 -6.15 -11.51
C LEU A 574 -6.00 -6.81 -12.81
N VAL A 575 -6.70 -6.05 -13.66
CA VAL A 575 -7.27 -6.53 -14.93
C VAL A 575 -6.51 -5.94 -16.12
N VAL A 576 -5.57 -6.72 -16.66
CA VAL A 576 -4.76 -6.34 -17.84
C VAL A 576 -5.64 -6.03 -19.06
N GLN A 577 -5.33 -4.95 -19.76
CA GLN A 577 -6.06 -4.46 -20.93
C GLN A 577 -5.26 -4.72 -22.21
N GLY A 578 -5.85 -5.43 -23.18
CA GLY A 578 -5.21 -5.70 -24.47
C GLY A 578 -5.11 -4.45 -25.35
N ALA A 579 -3.91 -3.89 -25.49
CA ALA A 579 -3.66 -2.67 -26.29
C ALA A 579 -2.98 -2.93 -27.65
N GLY A 580 -2.55 -4.17 -27.94
CA GLY A 580 -1.93 -4.54 -29.22
C GLY A 580 -0.48 -4.10 -29.41
N VAL A 581 0.09 -3.35 -28.47
CA VAL A 581 1.53 -3.05 -28.39
C VAL A 581 2.24 -4.05 -27.46
N THR A 582 3.48 -4.39 -27.78
CA THR A 582 4.34 -5.28 -26.99
C THR A 582 5.79 -4.85 -27.07
N GLY A 583 6.51 -4.83 -25.96
CA GLY A 583 7.95 -4.53 -25.95
C GLY A 583 8.32 -3.05 -26.04
N VAL A 584 7.39 -2.14 -25.74
CA VAL A 584 7.62 -0.71 -25.53
C VAL A 584 7.17 -0.34 -24.11
N SER A 585 7.92 0.47 -23.38
CA SER A 585 7.51 0.90 -22.04
C SER A 585 6.59 2.11 -22.13
N LEU A 586 5.41 2.00 -21.52
CA LEU A 586 4.47 3.11 -21.38
C LEU A 586 4.87 3.91 -20.14
N ARG A 587 5.11 5.21 -20.32
CA ARG A 587 5.71 6.11 -19.32
C ARG A 587 4.70 7.05 -18.67
N GLY A 588 3.62 7.39 -19.37
CA GLY A 588 2.57 8.27 -18.89
C GLY A 588 1.16 7.76 -19.22
N VAL A 589 0.21 8.01 -18.34
CA VAL A 589 -1.23 7.80 -18.57
C VAL A 589 -2.03 8.95 -17.96
N ALA A 590 -3.10 9.38 -18.64
CA ALA A 590 -4.03 10.39 -18.16
C ALA A 590 -5.47 10.04 -18.56
N SER A 591 -6.42 10.23 -17.64
CA SER A 591 -7.87 10.15 -17.90
C SER A 591 -8.49 11.52 -17.74
N PHE A 592 -9.34 11.92 -18.68
CA PHE A 592 -10.06 13.19 -18.63
C PHE A 592 -11.39 13.09 -19.39
N LYS A 593 -12.35 13.95 -19.02
CA LYS A 593 -13.72 13.90 -19.57
C LYS A 593 -13.94 14.99 -20.60
N ARG A 594 -14.25 14.62 -21.86
CA ARG A 594 -14.77 15.55 -22.88
C ARG A 594 -16.30 15.43 -22.90
N GLU A 595 -16.89 14.98 -24.00
CA GLU A 595 -18.30 14.55 -24.02
C GLU A 595 -18.44 13.22 -23.25
N ASP A 596 -17.76 12.18 -23.75
CA ASP A 596 -17.43 10.96 -23.03
C ASP A 596 -16.04 11.08 -22.35
N TRP A 597 -15.72 10.10 -21.50
CA TRP A 597 -14.38 9.95 -20.95
C TRP A 597 -13.37 9.38 -21.97
N VAL A 598 -12.16 9.94 -21.94
CA VAL A 598 -11.01 9.51 -22.73
C VAL A 598 -9.84 9.23 -21.79
N THR A 599 -9.19 8.08 -21.97
CA THR A 599 -7.88 7.79 -21.37
C THR A 599 -6.83 7.71 -22.48
N VAL A 600 -5.69 8.36 -22.26
CA VAL A 600 -4.53 8.40 -23.15
C VAL A 600 -3.34 7.79 -22.42
N ALA A 601 -2.60 6.91 -23.10
CA ALA A 601 -1.32 6.38 -22.62
C ALA A 601 -0.21 6.67 -23.64
N VAL A 602 0.98 7.06 -23.15
CA VAL A 602 2.13 7.44 -23.98
C VAL A 602 3.41 6.74 -23.53
N GLY A 603 4.38 6.60 -24.42
CA GLY A 603 5.66 5.95 -24.09
C GLY A 603 6.72 6.01 -25.18
N GLU A 604 7.57 5.00 -25.18
CA GLU A 604 8.76 4.88 -26.03
C GLU A 604 8.45 4.89 -27.54
N GLY A 605 9.39 5.39 -28.34
CA GLY A 605 9.31 5.42 -29.81
C GLY A 605 8.21 6.33 -30.36
N GLY A 606 7.70 7.28 -29.57
CA GLY A 606 6.54 8.10 -29.91
C GLY A 606 5.19 7.38 -29.75
N THR A 607 5.14 6.26 -29.01
CA THR A 607 3.91 5.48 -28.80
C THR A 607 2.81 6.35 -28.16
N TRP A 608 1.65 6.40 -28.80
CA TRP A 608 0.44 7.07 -28.30
C TRP A 608 -0.76 6.13 -28.47
N LEU A 609 -1.52 5.92 -27.39
CA LEU A 609 -2.66 5.01 -27.32
C LEU A 609 -3.86 5.76 -26.75
N GLU A 610 -5.03 5.59 -27.35
CA GLU A 610 -6.29 6.23 -26.89
C GLU A 610 -7.40 5.22 -26.66
N ARG A 611 -8.18 5.45 -25.59
CA ARG A 611 -9.39 4.70 -25.27
C ARG A 611 -10.52 5.66 -24.89
N ALA A 612 -11.57 5.69 -25.69
CA ALA A 612 -12.88 6.19 -25.25
C ALA A 612 -13.58 5.11 -24.40
N GLU A 613 -14.41 5.52 -23.43
CA GLU A 613 -14.94 4.66 -22.35
C GLU A 613 -15.47 3.27 -22.79
N THR A 614 -16.18 3.20 -23.92
CA THR A 614 -16.81 1.97 -24.46
C THR A 614 -15.98 1.25 -25.52
N SER A 615 -14.80 1.77 -25.89
CA SER A 615 -13.95 1.22 -26.96
C SER A 615 -12.80 0.35 -26.43
N ASN A 616 -12.20 -0.41 -27.33
CA ASN A 616 -10.83 -0.93 -27.15
C ASN A 616 -9.81 0.20 -27.35
N TRP A 617 -8.60 0.01 -26.81
CA TRP A 617 -7.45 0.87 -27.08
C TRP A 617 -7.12 0.93 -28.57
N ARG A 618 -6.66 2.09 -29.04
CA ARG A 618 -6.24 2.34 -30.43
C ARG A 618 -4.90 3.05 -30.45
N THR A 619 -3.96 2.55 -31.25
CA THR A 619 -2.69 3.23 -31.51
C THR A 619 -2.90 4.40 -32.45
N MET A 620 -2.39 5.56 -32.08
CA MET A 620 -2.41 6.78 -32.87
C MET A 620 -1.01 7.09 -33.41
N LEU A 621 -0.93 7.54 -34.66
CA LEU A 621 0.34 7.94 -35.27
C LEU A 621 0.69 9.37 -34.85
N ALA A 622 1.41 9.50 -33.72
CA ALA A 622 2.00 10.75 -33.28
C ALA A 622 3.05 11.25 -34.29
N PRO A 623 3.25 12.58 -34.45
CA PRO A 623 4.21 13.15 -35.39
C PRO A 623 5.66 13.14 -34.86
N THR A 624 6.03 12.12 -34.06
CA THR A 624 7.36 11.95 -33.47
C THR A 624 7.74 10.48 -33.41
N SER A 625 9.04 10.21 -33.26
CA SER A 625 9.58 8.89 -32.89
C SER A 625 10.44 8.96 -31.62
N PHE A 626 10.39 10.07 -30.90
CA PHE A 626 11.06 10.27 -29.61
C PHE A 626 10.19 9.76 -28.46
N ASP A 627 10.83 9.30 -27.39
CA ASP A 627 10.14 8.77 -26.22
C ASP A 627 9.32 9.87 -25.54
N LEU A 628 8.05 9.57 -25.26
CA LEU A 628 7.13 10.43 -24.51
C LEU A 628 7.14 9.98 -23.04
N HIS A 629 7.47 10.89 -22.13
CA HIS A 629 7.69 10.61 -20.70
C HIS A 629 6.49 10.96 -19.83
N GLY A 630 5.65 11.92 -20.24
CA GLY A 630 4.51 12.39 -19.46
C GLY A 630 3.36 12.86 -20.34
N VAL A 631 2.14 12.72 -19.82
CA VAL A 631 0.91 13.18 -20.47
C VAL A 631 -0.06 13.74 -19.41
N VAL A 632 -0.78 14.78 -19.77
CA VAL A 632 -1.91 15.35 -19.02
C VAL A 632 -3.05 15.62 -20.01
N GLY A 633 -4.28 15.73 -19.53
CA GLY A 633 -5.38 16.21 -20.38
C GLY A 633 -6.47 16.92 -19.59
N THR A 634 -7.19 17.82 -20.26
CA THR A 634 -8.26 18.61 -19.64
C THR A 634 -9.56 18.51 -20.45
N PRO A 635 -10.73 18.76 -19.84
CA PRO A 635 -12.02 18.69 -20.53
C PRO A 635 -12.15 19.59 -21.77
N GLN A 636 -11.51 20.77 -21.72
CA GLN A 636 -11.69 21.84 -22.71
C GLN A 636 -10.61 21.83 -23.80
N ASP A 637 -9.41 21.30 -23.50
CA ASP A 637 -8.21 21.46 -24.34
C ASP A 637 -7.57 20.12 -24.78
N GLY A 638 -8.19 18.98 -24.45
CA GLY A 638 -7.68 17.67 -24.88
C GLY A 638 -6.40 17.26 -24.16
N ALA A 639 -5.56 16.47 -24.83
CA ALA A 639 -4.35 15.88 -24.27
C ALA A 639 -3.07 16.62 -24.68
N TRP A 640 -2.12 16.70 -23.76
CA TRP A 640 -0.79 17.30 -23.90
C TRP A 640 0.25 16.29 -23.44
N ALA A 641 1.24 15.96 -24.27
CA ALA A 641 2.33 15.06 -23.93
C ALA A 641 3.71 15.67 -24.16
N VAL A 642 4.67 15.25 -23.35
CA VAL A 642 6.07 15.70 -23.36
C VAL A 642 7.05 14.54 -23.55
N GLY A 643 8.19 14.81 -24.18
CA GLY A 643 9.19 13.80 -24.48
C GLY A 643 10.61 14.32 -24.69
N ASP A 644 11.49 13.46 -25.21
CA ASP A 644 12.87 13.81 -25.54
C ASP A 644 12.98 14.92 -26.60
N HIS A 645 14.14 15.57 -26.68
CA HIS A 645 14.48 16.60 -27.67
C HIS A 645 13.48 17.78 -27.74
N CYS A 646 12.98 18.22 -26.57
CA CYS A 646 11.96 19.28 -26.44
C CYS A 646 10.62 18.95 -27.13
N THR A 647 10.29 17.66 -27.29
CA THR A 647 9.01 17.24 -27.87
C THR A 647 7.85 17.68 -26.97
N LEU A 648 6.97 18.53 -27.52
CA LEU A 648 5.68 18.89 -26.94
C LEU A 648 4.59 18.64 -27.99
N LEU A 649 3.69 17.70 -27.68
CA LEU A 649 2.55 17.37 -28.54
C LEU A 649 1.25 17.79 -27.88
N HIS A 650 0.39 18.45 -28.65
CA HIS A 650 -1.00 18.75 -28.29
C HIS A 650 -1.94 17.94 -29.18
N ARG A 651 -3.02 17.44 -28.60
CA ARG A 651 -4.01 16.64 -29.31
C ARG A 651 -5.43 16.87 -28.78
N THR A 652 -6.24 17.50 -29.62
CA THR A 652 -7.71 17.52 -29.49
C THR A 652 -8.27 16.34 -30.29
N ASP A 653 -8.43 16.53 -31.60
CA ASP A 653 -8.87 15.49 -32.55
C ASP A 653 -7.80 15.21 -33.64
N VAL A 654 -6.90 16.18 -33.85
CA VAL A 654 -5.67 16.10 -34.66
C VAL A 654 -4.44 16.30 -33.77
N PHE A 655 -3.24 15.98 -34.26
CA PHE A 655 -1.98 16.30 -33.57
C PHE A 655 -1.44 17.66 -34.01
N GLU A 656 -0.96 18.44 -33.05
CA GLU A 656 -0.09 19.60 -33.25
C GLU A 656 1.24 19.37 -32.51
N SER A 657 2.36 19.77 -33.13
CA SER A 657 3.69 19.74 -32.52
C SER A 657 4.10 21.18 -32.21
N ILE A 658 4.24 21.51 -30.94
CA ILE A 658 4.39 22.90 -30.48
C ILE A 658 5.86 23.16 -30.14
N ALA A 659 6.39 24.29 -30.63
CA ALA A 659 7.75 24.71 -30.31
C ALA A 659 7.81 25.30 -28.89
N VAL A 660 8.64 24.70 -28.04
CA VAL A 660 8.95 25.23 -26.70
C VAL A 660 10.09 26.24 -26.82
N GLU A 661 9.78 27.53 -26.71
CA GLU A 661 10.79 28.59 -26.85
C GLU A 661 11.84 28.50 -25.72
N GLY A 662 13.11 28.70 -26.07
CA GLY A 662 14.24 28.55 -25.16
C GLY A 662 14.64 27.10 -24.84
N CYS A 663 13.87 26.08 -25.24
CA CYS A 663 14.27 24.68 -25.10
C CYS A 663 15.18 24.25 -26.28
N SER A 664 16.28 23.54 -25.98
CA SER A 664 17.19 23.02 -27.00
C SER A 664 17.76 21.67 -26.59
N GLY A 665 17.23 20.58 -27.17
CA GLY A 665 17.74 19.21 -26.98
C GLY A 665 17.53 18.58 -25.60
N VAL A 666 16.84 19.26 -24.68
CA VAL A 666 16.53 18.76 -23.33
C VAL A 666 15.37 17.76 -23.39
N ALA A 667 15.42 16.69 -22.59
CA ALA A 667 14.27 15.82 -22.41
C ALA A 667 13.26 16.45 -21.44
N LEU A 668 11.99 16.53 -21.87
CA LEU A 668 10.89 16.98 -21.05
C LEU A 668 10.27 15.76 -20.35
N ARG A 669 10.20 15.80 -19.02
CA ARG A 669 9.82 14.69 -18.15
C ARG A 669 8.42 14.85 -17.55
N ALA A 670 8.03 16.09 -17.25
CA ALA A 670 6.77 16.41 -16.58
C ALA A 670 6.00 17.48 -17.36
N VAL A 671 4.67 17.39 -17.33
CA VAL A 671 3.75 18.37 -17.92
C VAL A 671 2.60 18.62 -16.96
N TRP A 672 2.21 19.89 -16.79
CA TRP A 672 1.00 20.28 -16.07
C TRP A 672 0.23 21.32 -16.88
N ARG A 673 -1.09 21.15 -16.95
CA ARG A 673 -2.01 21.97 -17.75
C ARG A 673 -3.17 22.42 -16.86
N GLY A 674 -3.36 23.73 -16.73
CA GLY A 674 -4.48 24.31 -15.99
C GLY A 674 -5.75 24.45 -16.83
N GLU A 675 -6.91 24.48 -16.18
CA GLU A 675 -8.19 24.82 -16.82
C GLU A 675 -8.29 26.31 -17.19
N ASP A 676 -7.46 27.14 -16.57
CA ASP A 676 -7.24 28.57 -16.87
C ASP A 676 -6.48 28.80 -18.19
N GLY A 677 -5.84 27.76 -18.75
CA GLY A 677 -5.02 27.85 -19.93
C GLY A 677 -3.53 28.05 -19.65
N GLU A 678 -3.07 27.94 -18.40
CA GLU A 678 -1.64 27.93 -18.05
C GLU A 678 -0.98 26.57 -18.41
N LEU A 679 0.31 26.58 -18.75
CA LEU A 679 1.08 25.37 -19.10
C LEU A 679 2.47 25.42 -18.46
N PHE A 680 2.86 24.36 -17.77
CA PHE A 680 4.20 24.19 -17.22
C PHE A 680 4.83 22.87 -17.71
N LEU A 681 6.11 22.91 -18.07
CA LEU A 681 6.90 21.76 -18.51
C LEU A 681 8.14 21.62 -17.62
N GLY A 682 8.43 20.42 -17.14
CA GLY A 682 9.64 20.11 -16.36
C GLY A 682 10.56 19.20 -17.17
N GLY A 683 11.88 19.44 -17.14
CA GLY A 683 12.86 18.66 -17.89
C GLY A 683 14.15 18.36 -17.14
N ASP A 684 15.09 17.75 -17.85
CA ASP A 684 16.41 17.41 -17.34
C ASP A 684 17.23 18.67 -16.94
N ALA A 685 18.20 18.49 -16.04
CA ALA A 685 19.07 19.56 -15.51
C ALA A 685 18.31 20.75 -14.89
N GLY A 686 17.23 20.48 -14.16
CA GLY A 686 16.51 21.44 -13.34
C GLY A 686 15.65 22.45 -14.09
N TRP A 687 15.44 22.29 -15.40
CA TRP A 687 14.70 23.27 -16.19
C TRP A 687 13.18 23.14 -16.00
N VAL A 688 12.54 24.30 -15.81
CA VAL A 688 11.09 24.50 -15.89
C VAL A 688 10.79 25.55 -16.96
N TRP A 689 9.92 25.20 -17.90
CA TRP A 689 9.29 26.14 -18.82
C TRP A 689 7.88 26.42 -18.34
N HIS A 690 7.45 27.66 -18.56
CA HIS A 690 6.13 28.18 -18.21
C HIS A 690 5.60 28.94 -19.42
N ARG A 691 4.35 28.69 -19.81
CA ARG A 691 3.66 29.44 -20.87
C ARG A 691 2.36 30.00 -20.31
N SER A 692 2.22 31.32 -20.37
CA SER A 692 1.00 32.01 -19.90
C SER A 692 -0.22 31.65 -20.74
N ALA A 693 -1.41 31.70 -20.13
CA ALA A 693 -2.68 31.50 -20.85
C ALA A 693 -2.92 32.58 -21.91
N ASP A 694 -2.67 33.84 -21.54
CA ASP A 694 -2.76 35.03 -22.38
C ASP A 694 -1.50 35.89 -22.13
N PRO A 695 -0.74 36.34 -23.15
CA PRO A 695 -0.90 36.10 -24.58
C PRO A 695 -0.09 34.90 -25.09
N GLY A 696 0.12 33.85 -24.28
CA GLY A 696 0.81 32.63 -24.72
C GLY A 696 2.34 32.67 -24.66
N VAL A 697 2.91 33.54 -23.81
CA VAL A 697 4.36 33.85 -23.75
C VAL A 697 5.12 32.79 -22.96
N TRP A 698 6.29 32.38 -23.45
CA TRP A 698 7.19 31.46 -22.76
C TRP A 698 8.16 32.17 -21.81
N GLU A 699 8.30 31.62 -20.60
CA GLU A 699 9.37 31.89 -19.64
C GLU A 699 10.13 30.58 -19.36
N SER A 700 11.45 30.64 -19.14
CA SER A 700 12.26 29.48 -18.78
C SER A 700 13.13 29.78 -17.56
N HIS A 701 13.11 28.89 -16.58
CA HIS A 701 13.83 29.01 -15.32
C HIS A 701 14.59 27.73 -15.03
N GLN A 702 15.87 27.83 -14.67
CA GLN A 702 16.64 26.69 -14.16
C GLN A 702 16.63 26.72 -12.64
N LEU A 703 16.09 25.67 -12.03
CA LEU A 703 16.04 25.48 -10.59
C LEU A 703 17.45 25.17 -10.04
N PRO A 704 17.77 25.55 -8.78
CA PRO A 704 19.08 25.28 -8.17
C PRO A 704 19.23 23.82 -7.70
N CYS A 705 18.73 22.86 -8.49
CA CYS A 705 18.85 21.41 -8.28
C CYS A 705 19.91 20.76 -9.19
N GLY A 706 20.81 21.58 -9.75
CA GLY A 706 21.97 21.14 -10.52
C GLY A 706 21.59 20.35 -11.76
N SER A 707 22.09 19.12 -11.87
CA SER A 707 21.80 18.21 -12.98
C SER A 707 20.54 17.35 -12.79
N SER A 708 19.82 17.47 -11.66
CA SER A 708 18.63 16.63 -11.41
C SER A 708 17.47 17.03 -12.33
N PRO A 709 16.74 16.07 -12.94
CA PRO A 709 15.53 16.37 -13.69
C PRO A 709 14.39 16.83 -12.81
N VAL A 710 13.52 17.69 -13.35
CA VAL A 710 12.22 18.01 -12.76
C VAL A 710 11.26 16.87 -13.09
N ARG A 711 11.01 16.00 -12.10
CA ARG A 711 10.27 14.74 -12.24
C ARG A 711 8.76 14.91 -12.12
N ALA A 712 8.31 15.86 -11.31
CA ALA A 712 6.89 16.16 -11.16
C ALA A 712 6.65 17.67 -11.12
N LEU A 713 5.49 18.06 -11.65
CA LEU A 713 4.96 19.42 -11.64
C LEU A 713 3.58 19.38 -10.99
N VAL A 714 3.41 20.16 -9.91
CA VAL A 714 2.29 19.99 -8.98
C VAL A 714 1.72 21.35 -8.62
N MET A 715 0.45 21.58 -8.93
CA MET A 715 -0.28 22.79 -8.53
C MET A 715 -1.08 22.52 -7.25
N GLY A 716 -0.67 23.11 -6.13
CA GLY A 716 -1.50 23.26 -4.93
C GLY A 716 -2.01 24.69 -4.84
N ASN A 717 -1.91 25.31 -3.66
CA ASN A 717 -2.10 26.77 -3.50
C ASN A 717 -1.13 27.61 -4.36
N ARG A 718 -0.03 26.99 -4.83
CA ARG A 718 1.01 27.55 -5.72
C ARG A 718 1.58 26.44 -6.59
N MET A 719 2.22 26.84 -7.68
CA MET A 719 2.96 25.92 -8.55
C MET A 719 4.23 25.42 -7.88
N ARG A 720 4.44 24.10 -7.89
CA ARG A 720 5.57 23.41 -7.27
C ARG A 720 6.23 22.46 -8.27
N ALA A 721 7.53 22.27 -8.15
CA ALA A 721 8.36 21.46 -9.03
C ALA A 721 9.29 20.57 -8.20
N ALA A 722 9.21 19.25 -8.39
CA ALA A 722 10.04 18.28 -7.69
C ALA A 722 11.28 17.94 -8.53
N CYS A 723 12.47 18.29 -8.05
CA CYS A 723 13.73 17.88 -8.66
C CYS A 723 14.25 16.60 -8.01
N ASP A 724 14.48 15.56 -8.83
CA ASP A 724 14.88 14.19 -8.46
C ASP A 724 15.56 14.06 -7.07
N ALA A 725 16.86 14.36 -6.95
CA ALA A 725 17.61 14.21 -5.68
C ALA A 725 17.58 15.43 -4.74
N HIS A 726 16.86 16.50 -5.10
CA HIS A 726 16.99 17.84 -4.49
C HIS A 726 15.67 18.38 -3.91
N GLY A 727 14.63 17.55 -3.82
CA GLY A 727 13.38 17.90 -3.17
C GLY A 727 12.49 18.84 -3.98
N LEU A 728 11.74 19.70 -3.27
CA LEU A 728 10.63 20.46 -3.82
C LEU A 728 10.92 21.96 -3.87
N PHE A 729 10.62 22.58 -5.00
CA PHE A 729 10.70 24.03 -5.20
C PHE A 729 9.29 24.60 -5.40
N GLU A 730 9.01 25.77 -4.85
CA GLU A 730 7.75 26.50 -5.02
C GLU A 730 7.97 27.82 -5.78
N ARG A 731 7.06 28.14 -6.71
CA ARG A 731 7.06 29.39 -7.46
C ARG A 731 6.45 30.52 -6.61
N ASN A 732 7.22 31.59 -6.45
CA ASN A 732 6.83 32.80 -5.76
C ASN A 732 5.92 33.69 -6.64
N ALA A 733 5.28 34.66 -5.99
CA ALA A 733 4.40 35.63 -6.66
C ALA A 733 5.13 36.60 -7.63
N ASP A 734 6.46 36.67 -7.55
CA ASP A 734 7.34 37.41 -8.48
C ASP A 734 7.87 36.54 -9.63
N GLY A 735 7.44 35.28 -9.71
CA GLY A 735 7.88 34.30 -10.71
C GLY A 735 9.15 33.54 -10.37
N THR A 736 9.90 33.95 -9.34
CA THR A 736 11.10 33.23 -8.87
C THR A 736 10.74 31.88 -8.22
N TRP A 737 11.74 31.03 -8.00
CA TRP A 737 11.56 29.74 -7.35
C TRP A 737 12.41 29.62 -6.09
N SER A 738 11.86 29.04 -5.03
CA SER A 738 12.56 28.82 -3.76
C SER A 738 12.36 27.41 -3.20
N PRO A 739 13.36 26.82 -2.52
CA PRO A 739 13.26 25.47 -1.94
C PRO A 739 12.30 25.44 -0.75
N VAL A 740 11.35 24.51 -0.78
CA VAL A 740 10.39 24.28 0.31
C VAL A 740 11.14 23.68 1.50
N GLN A 741 11.19 24.42 2.60
CA GLN A 741 11.91 24.02 3.81
C GLN A 741 11.30 22.74 4.41
N GLY A 742 12.15 21.85 4.93
CA GLY A 742 11.76 20.55 5.49
C GLY A 742 11.71 19.41 4.47
N VAL A 743 11.62 19.68 3.16
CA VAL A 743 11.66 18.62 2.15
C VAL A 743 13.10 18.11 2.02
N VAL A 744 13.34 16.86 2.42
CA VAL A 744 14.67 16.28 2.65
C VAL A 744 15.46 16.13 1.34
N SER A 745 16.71 16.60 1.32
CA SER A 745 17.62 16.39 0.18
C SER A 745 18.20 14.97 0.18
N GLY A 746 18.38 14.39 -1.01
CA GLY A 746 18.91 13.04 -1.19
C GLY A 746 17.87 11.91 -1.30
N SER A 747 16.58 12.19 -1.07
CA SER A 747 15.50 11.28 -1.45
C SER A 747 15.12 11.51 -2.93
N PHE A 748 15.30 10.52 -3.79
CA PHE A 748 15.02 10.64 -5.23
C PHE A 748 13.52 10.63 -5.52
N VAL A 749 12.92 11.82 -5.65
CA VAL A 749 11.50 12.00 -5.98
C VAL A 749 11.26 11.66 -7.44
N ARG A 750 10.44 10.64 -7.70
CA ARG A 750 10.08 10.18 -9.05
C ARG A 750 8.72 10.71 -9.52
N GLY A 751 7.79 10.92 -8.59
CA GLY A 751 6.43 11.38 -8.88
C GLY A 751 5.89 12.34 -7.81
N GLY A 752 4.83 13.07 -8.15
CA GLY A 752 4.19 14.03 -7.26
C GLY A 752 2.81 14.44 -7.76
N TRP A 753 1.89 14.69 -6.83
CA TRP A 753 0.50 15.03 -7.09
C TRP A 753 -0.02 15.96 -5.99
N ALA A 754 -1.05 16.75 -6.28
CA ALA A 754 -1.77 17.51 -5.25
C ALA A 754 -3.27 17.38 -5.44
N SER A 755 -3.95 17.31 -4.30
CA SER A 755 -5.39 17.18 -4.23
C SER A 755 -6.08 18.55 -4.43
N PRO A 756 -7.37 18.59 -4.82
CA PRO A 756 -8.12 19.84 -5.02
C PRO A 756 -8.21 20.72 -3.75
N GLU A 757 -8.17 20.11 -2.56
CA GLU A 757 -8.08 20.79 -1.26
C GLU A 757 -6.64 21.20 -0.87
N GLY A 758 -5.68 21.09 -1.80
CA GLY A 758 -4.31 21.60 -1.66
C GLY A 758 -3.32 20.67 -0.97
N THR A 759 -3.69 19.43 -0.66
CA THR A 759 -2.79 18.46 -0.02
C THR A 759 -1.79 17.95 -1.05
N THR A 760 -0.50 18.25 -0.88
CA THR A 760 0.57 17.80 -1.80
C THR A 760 1.18 16.49 -1.32
N PHE A 761 1.36 15.53 -2.23
CA PHE A 761 2.08 14.29 -2.01
C PHE A 761 3.26 14.14 -2.98
N LEU A 762 4.34 13.49 -2.54
CA LEU A 762 5.52 13.15 -3.34
C LEU A 762 5.91 11.69 -3.11
N VAL A 763 6.42 11.02 -4.15
CA VAL A 763 6.83 9.61 -4.08
C VAL A 763 8.17 9.35 -4.77
N GLY A 764 8.86 8.28 -4.37
CA GLY A 764 10.14 7.96 -4.99
C GLY A 764 10.88 6.70 -4.53
N GLU A 765 12.21 6.77 -4.64
CA GLU A 765 13.12 5.64 -4.53
C GLU A 765 13.12 4.95 -3.14
N GLY A 766 12.98 3.62 -3.13
CA GLY A 766 12.82 2.86 -1.89
C GLY A 766 11.42 2.93 -1.28
N GLY A 767 10.42 3.29 -2.07
CA GLY A 767 9.00 3.12 -1.72
C GLY A 767 8.39 4.26 -0.92
N PHE A 768 9.05 5.42 -0.82
CA PHE A 768 8.57 6.49 0.05
C PHE A 768 7.35 7.22 -0.51
N VAL A 769 6.50 7.68 0.42
CA VAL A 769 5.39 8.60 0.23
C VAL A 769 5.48 9.68 1.30
N TRP A 770 5.63 10.92 0.86
CA TRP A 770 5.52 12.11 1.70
C TRP A 770 4.17 12.80 1.48
N ARG A 771 3.57 13.30 2.56
CA ARG A 771 2.50 14.30 2.52
C ARG A 771 3.01 15.63 3.09
N LEU A 772 2.82 16.71 2.36
CA LEU A 772 3.09 18.07 2.86
C LEU A 772 1.98 18.49 3.83
N LEU A 773 2.34 19.14 4.93
CA LEU A 773 1.42 19.83 5.83
C LEU A 773 1.32 21.30 5.42
N ASN A 774 0.10 21.79 5.23
CA ASN A 774 -0.22 23.20 4.91
C ASN A 774 -0.42 24.03 6.19
#